data_AF-A0A2Z3JCK1-F1
#
_entry.id   AF-A0A2Z3JCK1-F1
#
_cell.length_a   1.000
_cell.length_b   1.000
_cell.length_c   1.000
_cell.angle_alpha   90.00
_cell.angle_beta   90.00
_cell.angle_gamma   90.00
#
_symmetry.space_group_name_H-M   'P 1'
#
loop_
_entity.id
_entity.type
_entity.pdbx_description
1 polymer ?
#
loop_
_entity_poly.entity_id
_entity_poly.type
_entity_poly.pdbx_seq_one_letter_code
_entity_poly.pdbx_strand_id
1 'polypeptide(L)'
;MKIHGHLTPQRREEGATLVVLVLLLMVILGGVIVVSANLALSARRTTSDQRTSLQAQYAAETGANQAKAKLSLFNNLIDNVQPLSSVSRADVLSKFANICGAQASAAMNVVPLPDATTQVSLSGNALSSPGTALCDLTATPVSASAVSTLLASYIDSSVLSSFGLDSTKLSTFTTDLIKSASLQNDRLLPTATTSGNLTSNFGIVPISVTRSGLDSFSMQFLVSDLKATATSATGTRAVSASARQFSDRKIYSLNVYKSSFARYALFTNHHFSSSSDEGSANNIWFTSNTKFSGPVHTNQTFNFLDTPYFGGQITSAGCSRNGITAGSGTNPDSCTGTVNPGARFYSSPNSITPPSGMGGDPQNPNVGGNAPSLNGSPTHVNWNKEFVPLPNNAQDQKAASNDVIAVNGVNQTGLLINSSVTKMSFGVSMVGGIKYQLLSYTKGNGTAVSLRYDENGTMQILSSGSWVPAYKNVTSGEWQSGNSGAVSAKFNGVIYADGPVSSVYTEPGSLNSKAVASFGQLTLSATNNIVISDNLLYEDPPCTGTSATAPSCDTVADDGTMKKNVLGIYSGTGNIEIANNGTNSTQNTNPGTCTTTSGRATCTSVVNAPNNVTIHAVLMASRGAVQVQNYSSNISRGVVNLLGGVIENYYGAFGQTNGNGFGRNYIYDTRMEVGFTPPSFPTQQNWTVDSSSWTQNVTAPSTVSTIPLTGNVIQEAP
;
A
#
# COMPACT_ATOMS: atom_id res chain seq x y z
N MET A 1 -131.99 20.20 49.61
CA MET A 1 -132.73 20.27 48.33
C MET A 1 -131.71 20.03 47.20
N LYS A 2 -131.99 19.10 46.27
CA LYS A 2 -131.15 18.68 45.12
C LYS A 2 -130.57 19.88 44.33
N ILE A 3 -129.46 19.79 43.58
CA ILE A 3 -129.37 19.21 42.22
C ILE A 3 -127.89 19.06 41.77
N HIS A 4 -127.61 18.04 40.93
CA HIS A 4 -126.36 17.67 40.23
C HIS A 4 -125.93 18.60 39.06
N GLY A 5 -124.64 18.55 38.66
CA GLY A 5 -124.26 18.51 37.23
C GLY A 5 -123.04 19.30 36.70
N HIS A 6 -121.86 18.63 36.62
CA HIS A 6 -120.93 18.41 35.47
C HIS A 6 -120.23 19.53 34.60
N LEU A 7 -118.88 19.35 34.43
CA LEU A 7 -117.91 19.66 33.32
C LEU A 7 -117.55 21.15 32.99
N THR A 8 -116.35 21.62 32.60
CA THR A 8 -114.94 21.15 32.39
C THR A 8 -114.00 22.40 32.24
N PRO A 9 -112.65 22.27 32.21
CA PRO A 9 -111.66 23.34 32.47
C PRO A 9 -110.88 23.84 31.24
N GLN A 10 -110.24 25.02 31.30
CA GLN A 10 -108.85 25.29 30.83
C GLN A 10 -108.50 26.79 30.79
N ARG A 11 -107.45 27.19 31.54
CA ARG A 11 -106.56 28.35 31.28
C ARG A 11 -105.33 28.25 32.21
N ARG A 12 -104.32 27.44 31.86
CA ARG A 12 -102.98 27.37 32.49
C ARG A 12 -101.95 26.71 31.56
N GLU A 13 -101.64 27.29 30.39
CA GLU A 13 -100.61 26.72 29.48
C GLU A 13 -99.58 27.74 28.95
N GLU A 14 -99.81 29.07 29.03
CA GLU A 14 -98.92 30.03 28.34
C GLU A 14 -97.67 30.48 29.13
N GLY A 15 -97.63 30.34 30.46
CA GLY A 15 -96.48 30.74 31.28
C GLY A 15 -95.36 29.70 31.42
N ALA A 16 -95.69 28.41 31.31
CA ALA A 16 -94.73 27.32 31.48
C ALA A 16 -93.83 27.16 30.24
N THR A 17 -94.36 27.41 29.05
CA THR A 17 -93.67 27.22 27.78
C THR A 17 -92.51 28.20 27.60
N LEU A 18 -92.65 29.47 28.02
CA LEU A 18 -91.58 30.47 27.94
C LEU A 18 -90.41 30.14 28.88
N VAL A 19 -90.70 29.70 30.11
CA VAL A 19 -89.67 29.33 31.10
C VAL A 19 -88.93 28.06 30.66
N VAL A 20 -89.63 27.07 30.12
CA VAL A 20 -89.01 25.86 29.57
C VAL A 20 -88.14 26.20 28.36
N LEU A 21 -88.57 27.09 27.46
CA LEU A 21 -87.81 27.46 26.27
C LEU A 21 -86.55 28.27 26.60
N VAL A 22 -86.60 29.16 27.61
CA VAL A 22 -85.43 29.89 28.10
C VAL A 22 -84.46 28.98 28.86
N LEU A 23 -84.95 28.05 29.68
CA LEU A 23 -84.11 27.06 30.35
C LEU A 23 -83.44 26.12 29.34
N LEU A 24 -84.16 25.68 28.31
CA LEU A 24 -83.63 24.81 27.27
C LEU A 24 -82.58 25.56 26.42
N LEU A 25 -82.80 26.84 26.11
CA LEU A 25 -81.79 27.70 25.48
C LEU A 25 -80.55 27.88 26.36
N MET A 26 -80.69 28.11 27.66
CA MET A 26 -79.55 28.24 28.58
C MET A 26 -78.77 26.93 28.73
N VAL A 27 -79.45 25.77 28.76
CA VAL A 27 -78.80 24.45 28.80
C VAL A 27 -78.06 24.18 27.50
N ILE A 28 -78.64 24.52 26.34
CA ILE A 28 -77.97 24.41 25.04
C ILE A 28 -76.77 25.35 24.98
N LEU A 29 -76.90 26.60 25.41
CA LEU A 29 -75.81 27.58 25.41
C LEU A 29 -74.67 27.13 26.34
N GLY A 30 -75.00 26.62 27.53
CA GLY A 30 -74.03 26.03 28.46
C GLY A 30 -73.34 24.80 27.88
N GLY A 31 -74.08 23.92 27.19
CA GLY A 31 -73.53 22.76 26.49
C GLY A 31 -72.57 23.17 25.37
N VAL A 32 -72.92 24.18 24.57
CA VAL A 32 -72.05 24.70 23.50
C VAL A 32 -70.77 25.32 24.09
N ILE A 33 -70.84 26.08 25.19
CA ILE A 33 -69.65 26.66 25.83
C ILE A 33 -68.72 25.57 26.38
N VAL A 34 -69.27 24.51 27.00
CA VAL A 34 -68.48 23.39 27.52
C VAL A 34 -67.80 22.61 26.38
N VAL A 35 -68.52 22.34 25.29
CA VAL A 35 -67.95 21.68 24.11
C VAL A 35 -66.88 22.55 23.45
N SER A 36 -67.11 23.86 23.35
CA SER A 36 -66.14 24.82 22.79
C SER A 36 -64.88 24.93 23.64
N ALA A 37 -65.02 24.96 24.96
CA ALA A 37 -63.90 24.98 25.90
C ALA A 37 -63.09 23.68 25.82
N ASN A 38 -63.76 22.53 25.77
CA ASN A 38 -63.10 21.23 25.63
C ASN A 38 -62.38 21.08 24.28
N LEU A 39 -62.99 21.57 23.18
CA LEU A 39 -62.34 21.60 21.87
C LEU A 39 -61.13 22.54 21.85
N ALA A 40 -61.21 23.73 22.47
CA ALA A 40 -60.10 24.66 22.56
C ALA A 40 -58.94 24.12 23.44
N LEU A 41 -59.27 23.44 24.54
CA LEU A 41 -58.29 22.77 25.40
C LEU A 41 -57.64 21.57 24.71
N SER A 42 -58.43 20.76 23.99
CA SER A 42 -57.95 19.62 23.21
C SER A 42 -57.05 20.09 22.06
N ALA A 43 -57.47 21.12 21.32
CA ALA A 43 -56.68 21.74 20.26
C ALA A 43 -55.35 22.29 20.80
N ARG A 44 -55.37 23.06 21.92
CA ARG A 44 -54.14 23.57 22.55
C ARG A 44 -53.20 22.47 23.03
N ARG A 45 -53.73 21.38 23.62
CA ARG A 45 -52.93 20.20 23.99
C ARG A 45 -52.29 19.56 22.76
N THR A 46 -53.05 19.32 21.69
CA THR A 46 -52.52 18.75 20.45
C THR A 46 -51.44 19.63 19.79
N THR A 47 -51.59 20.96 19.81
CA THR A 47 -50.58 21.87 19.26
C THR A 47 -49.31 21.91 20.12
N SER A 48 -49.45 21.85 21.45
CA SER A 48 -48.32 21.76 22.37
C SER A 48 -47.55 20.45 22.16
N ASP A 49 -48.28 19.33 22.09
CA ASP A 49 -47.71 17.99 21.90
C ASP A 49 -47.05 17.83 20.52
N GLN A 50 -47.64 18.43 19.48
CA GLN A 50 -47.03 18.50 18.15
C GLN A 50 -45.74 19.34 18.16
N ARG A 51 -45.74 20.47 18.86
CA ARG A 51 -44.55 21.33 18.95
C ARG A 51 -43.39 20.63 19.67
N THR A 52 -43.65 19.96 20.79
CA THR A 52 -42.62 19.19 21.52
C THR A 52 -42.13 17.98 20.74
N SER A 53 -43.02 17.28 20.02
CA SER A 53 -42.63 16.20 19.10
C SER A 53 -41.71 16.69 17.97
N LEU A 54 -42.05 17.83 17.34
CA LEU A 54 -41.22 18.41 16.27
C LEU A 54 -39.87 18.89 16.82
N GLN A 55 -39.84 19.45 18.03
CA GLN A 55 -38.59 19.82 18.70
C GLN A 55 -37.68 18.60 18.94
N ALA A 56 -38.24 17.48 19.40
CA ALA A 56 -37.49 16.22 19.55
C ALA A 56 -36.98 15.71 18.18
N GLN A 57 -37.80 15.79 17.14
CA GLN A 57 -37.38 15.40 15.79
C GLN A 57 -36.21 16.26 15.27
N TYR A 58 -36.33 17.59 15.30
CA TYR A 58 -35.25 18.48 14.85
C TYR A 58 -33.97 18.29 15.66
N ALA A 59 -34.08 18.02 16.96
CA ALA A 59 -32.92 17.70 17.79
C ALA A 59 -32.25 16.38 17.37
N ALA A 60 -33.03 15.33 17.08
CA ALA A 60 -32.50 14.06 16.58
C ALA A 60 -31.85 14.19 15.19
N GLU A 61 -32.47 14.95 14.27
CA GLU A 61 -31.91 15.28 12.96
C GLU A 61 -30.60 16.09 13.08
N THR A 62 -30.52 16.98 14.07
CA THR A 62 -29.29 17.72 14.38
C THR A 62 -28.16 16.77 14.74
N GLY A 63 -28.42 15.70 15.50
CA GLY A 63 -27.42 14.67 15.81
C GLY A 63 -26.90 13.95 14.57
N ALA A 64 -27.76 13.65 13.59
CA ALA A 64 -27.35 13.06 12.33
C ALA A 64 -26.50 14.02 11.48
N ASN A 65 -26.86 15.29 11.44
CA ASN A 65 -26.07 16.31 10.75
C ASN A 65 -24.71 16.55 11.43
N GLN A 66 -24.64 16.51 12.76
CA GLN A 66 -23.38 16.57 13.49
C GLN A 66 -22.47 15.38 13.14
N ALA A 67 -23.01 14.16 13.05
CA ALA A 67 -22.24 12.99 12.65
C ALA A 67 -21.67 13.12 11.22
N LYS A 68 -22.48 13.60 10.27
CA LYS A 68 -22.02 13.90 8.89
C LYS A 68 -20.92 14.96 8.86
N ALA A 69 -21.10 16.05 9.62
CA ALA A 69 -20.11 17.13 9.70
C ALA A 69 -18.77 16.64 10.28
N LYS A 70 -18.80 15.78 11.31
CA LYS A 70 -17.60 15.17 11.89
C LYS A 70 -16.86 14.30 10.86
N LEU A 71 -17.57 13.48 10.09
CA LEU A 71 -16.95 12.69 9.01
C LEU A 71 -16.40 13.55 7.88
N SER A 72 -17.11 14.62 7.50
CA SER A 72 -16.63 15.54 6.49
C SER A 72 -15.33 16.23 6.93
N LEU A 73 -15.24 16.64 8.20
CA LEU A 73 -14.00 17.21 8.75
C LEU A 73 -12.89 16.16 8.78
N PHE A 74 -13.19 14.92 9.16
CA PHE A 74 -12.21 13.82 9.14
C PHE A 74 -11.68 13.53 7.73
N ASN A 75 -12.54 13.50 6.71
CA ASN A 75 -12.12 13.36 5.30
C ASN A 75 -11.19 14.50 4.90
N ASN A 76 -11.59 15.76 5.17
CA ASN A 76 -10.76 16.93 4.86
C ASN A 76 -9.39 16.87 5.55
N LEU A 77 -9.32 16.35 6.78
CA LEU A 77 -8.06 16.19 7.50
C LEU A 77 -7.17 15.12 6.84
N ILE A 78 -7.75 13.98 6.41
CA ILE A 78 -7.03 12.92 5.70
C ILE A 78 -6.53 13.41 4.33
N ASP A 79 -7.36 14.12 3.58
CA ASP A 79 -7.03 14.63 2.23
C ASP A 79 -5.89 15.66 2.24
N ASN A 80 -5.62 16.27 3.39
CA ASN A 80 -4.56 17.27 3.57
C ASN A 80 -3.35 16.76 4.37
N VAL A 81 -3.22 15.43 4.52
CA VAL A 81 -2.01 14.85 5.09
C VAL A 81 -0.84 15.06 4.12
N GLN A 82 0.22 15.69 4.60
CA GLN A 82 1.39 16.03 3.79
C GLN A 82 2.37 14.86 3.70
N PRO A 83 3.11 14.72 2.58
CA PRO A 83 4.24 13.81 2.50
C PRO A 83 5.30 14.20 3.53
N LEU A 84 5.81 13.23 4.28
CA LEU A 84 6.69 13.49 5.41
C LEU A 84 8.15 13.41 4.98
N SER A 85 8.69 14.50 4.44
CA SER A 85 10.13 14.66 4.31
C SER A 85 10.74 14.74 5.72
N SER A 86 11.76 13.93 6.03
CA SER A 86 12.52 13.89 7.30
C SER A 86 11.98 13.04 8.47
N VAL A 87 10.82 12.39 8.36
CA VAL A 87 10.33 11.52 9.45
C VAL A 87 11.03 10.15 9.43
N SER A 88 11.67 9.79 10.54
CA SER A 88 12.35 8.50 10.68
C SER A 88 11.35 7.34 10.78
N ARG A 89 11.73 6.15 10.30
CA ARG A 89 10.94 4.92 10.49
C ARG A 89 10.64 4.64 11.95
N ALA A 90 11.61 4.89 12.84
CA ALA A 90 11.43 4.71 14.27
C ALA A 90 10.32 5.61 14.83
N ASP A 91 10.21 6.85 14.33
CA ASP A 91 9.13 7.75 14.73
C ASP A 91 7.76 7.23 14.24
N VAL A 92 7.60 6.90 12.96
CA VAL A 92 6.34 6.33 12.44
C VAL A 92 5.94 5.05 13.18
N LEU A 93 6.90 4.14 13.36
CA LEU A 93 6.69 2.92 14.15
C LEU A 93 6.24 3.25 15.57
N SER A 94 6.86 4.24 16.22
CA SER A 94 6.47 4.64 17.58
C SER A 94 5.04 5.19 17.62
N LYS A 95 4.59 5.96 16.60
CA LYS A 95 3.23 6.48 16.55
C LYS A 95 2.20 5.36 16.42
N PHE A 96 2.41 4.43 15.49
CA PHE A 96 1.52 3.28 15.33
C PHE A 96 1.60 2.31 16.53
N ALA A 97 2.77 2.12 17.13
CA ALA A 97 2.92 1.38 18.38
C ALA A 97 2.14 2.04 19.53
N ASN A 98 2.16 3.36 19.64
CA ASN A 98 1.39 4.09 20.65
C ASN A 98 -0.13 3.95 20.44
N ILE A 99 -0.60 3.80 19.20
CA ILE A 99 -2.00 3.47 18.91
C ILE A 99 -2.34 2.08 19.45
N CYS A 100 -1.41 1.12 19.30
CA CYS A 100 -1.53 -0.24 19.83
C CYS A 100 -1.36 -0.36 21.35
N GLY A 101 -0.86 0.68 22.03
CA GLY A 101 -0.61 0.65 23.47
C GLY A 101 0.32 -0.49 23.89
N ALA A 102 0.01 -1.18 24.99
CA ALA A 102 0.81 -2.29 25.52
C ALA A 102 0.85 -3.54 24.62
N GLN A 103 0.03 -3.59 23.56
CA GLN A 103 0.01 -4.68 22.57
C GLN A 103 1.09 -4.50 21.49
N ALA A 104 1.76 -3.34 21.45
CA ALA A 104 2.82 -3.08 20.48
C ALA A 104 3.98 -4.06 20.68
N SER A 105 4.04 -5.10 19.85
CA SER A 105 5.21 -5.96 19.77
C SER A 105 6.36 -5.18 19.12
N ALA A 106 7.49 -5.13 19.83
CA ALA A 106 8.67 -4.45 19.36
C ALA A 106 9.24 -5.17 18.13
N ALA A 107 9.38 -4.39 17.06
CA ALA A 107 9.88 -4.75 15.74
C ALA A 107 8.94 -5.62 14.91
N MET A 108 8.76 -5.24 13.65
CA MET A 108 8.07 -6.03 12.63
C MET A 108 8.93 -5.96 11.39
N ASN A 109 9.29 -7.13 10.88
CA ASN A 109 9.68 -7.24 9.51
C ASN A 109 9.20 -8.57 8.97
N VAL A 110 8.37 -8.46 7.93
CA VAL A 110 8.07 -9.45 6.89
C VAL A 110 6.72 -10.20 6.95
N VAL A 111 6.26 -10.38 5.70
CA VAL A 111 5.23 -11.22 5.11
C VAL A 111 3.90 -10.47 5.01
N PRO A 112 3.56 -9.89 3.83
CA PRO A 112 2.16 -9.89 3.44
C PRO A 112 1.78 -11.36 3.39
N LEU A 113 1.23 -11.85 4.50
CA LEU A 113 0.64 -13.16 4.55
C LEU A 113 -0.45 -13.14 3.48
N PRO A 114 -0.33 -13.95 2.43
CA PRO A 114 -1.52 -14.36 1.72
C PRO A 114 -2.26 -15.25 2.72
N ASP A 115 -3.43 -14.81 3.15
CA ASP A 115 -4.30 -15.54 4.08
C ASP A 115 -3.96 -15.58 5.58
N ALA A 116 -3.12 -14.69 6.12
CA ALA A 116 -3.39 -14.30 7.51
C ALA A 116 -4.53 -13.30 7.51
N THR A 117 -5.71 -13.86 7.23
CA THR A 117 -6.96 -13.30 7.66
C THR A 117 -6.80 -13.02 9.16
N THR A 118 -6.47 -11.79 9.53
CA THR A 118 -6.74 -11.37 10.89
C THR A 118 -8.25 -11.36 10.94
N GLN A 119 -8.84 -12.44 11.46
CA GLN A 119 -10.28 -12.57 11.59
C GLN A 119 -10.72 -11.63 12.70
N VAL A 120 -11.11 -10.44 12.29
CA VAL A 120 -11.74 -9.45 13.15
C VAL A 120 -13.15 -9.98 13.42
N SER A 121 -13.37 -10.55 14.60
CA SER A 121 -14.70 -11.02 15.02
C SER A 121 -15.44 -9.88 15.70
N LEU A 122 -16.35 -9.25 14.95
CA LEU A 122 -17.39 -8.39 15.53
C LEU A 122 -18.60 -9.29 15.78
N SER A 123 -18.81 -9.68 17.04
CA SER A 123 -19.94 -10.51 17.51
C SER A 123 -20.16 -11.82 16.74
N GLY A 124 -19.10 -12.56 16.39
CA GLY A 124 -19.19 -13.91 15.81
C GLY A 124 -19.12 -14.00 14.28
N ASN A 125 -18.95 -12.89 13.56
CA ASN A 125 -18.63 -12.88 12.13
C ASN A 125 -17.21 -12.36 11.92
N ALA A 126 -16.38 -13.15 11.24
CA ALA A 126 -15.00 -12.80 10.96
C ALA A 126 -14.87 -11.99 9.66
N LEU A 127 -14.20 -10.84 9.75
CA LEU A 127 -13.67 -10.11 8.60
C LEU A 127 -12.20 -10.44 8.42
N SER A 128 -11.80 -10.90 7.24
CA SER A 128 -10.42 -11.14 6.86
C SER A 128 -9.78 -9.86 6.32
N SER A 129 -8.62 -9.47 6.86
CA SER A 129 -7.83 -8.37 6.30
C SER A 129 -6.46 -8.88 5.80
N PRO A 130 -5.93 -8.39 4.67
CA PRO A 130 -4.59 -8.71 4.21
C PRO A 130 -3.51 -8.02 5.06
N GLY A 131 -2.44 -8.75 5.39
CA GLY A 131 -1.25 -8.21 6.04
C GLY A 131 -1.04 -8.69 7.49
N THR A 132 0.15 -8.41 8.03
CA THR A 132 0.52 -8.78 9.38
C THR A 132 -0.03 -7.77 10.38
N ALA A 133 -0.89 -8.19 11.31
CA ALA A 133 -1.38 -7.32 12.37
C ALA A 133 -0.23 -6.90 13.30
N LEU A 134 0.02 -5.60 13.41
CA LEU A 134 0.81 -4.99 14.48
C LEU A 134 0.04 -5.09 15.80
N CYS A 135 -1.28 -4.88 15.77
CA CYS A 135 -2.17 -5.14 16.89
C CYS A 135 -3.63 -5.32 16.43
N ASP A 136 -4.39 -6.10 17.20
CA ASP A 136 -5.85 -6.19 17.11
C ASP A 136 -6.46 -5.22 18.13
N LEU A 137 -7.25 -4.27 17.62
CA LEU A 137 -7.86 -3.19 18.41
C LEU A 137 -9.33 -3.47 18.75
N THR A 138 -9.89 -4.62 18.34
CA THR A 138 -11.30 -4.96 18.60
C THR A 138 -11.62 -5.18 20.07
N ALA A 139 -10.66 -5.71 20.83
CA ALA A 139 -10.81 -6.11 22.22
C ALA A 139 -10.04 -5.20 23.21
N THR A 140 -9.25 -4.25 22.71
CA THR A 140 -8.37 -3.41 23.53
C THR A 140 -8.68 -1.91 23.39
N PRO A 141 -8.56 -1.10 24.45
CA PRO A 141 -8.83 0.32 24.35
C PRO A 141 -7.81 1.04 23.46
N VAL A 142 -8.27 1.62 22.36
CA VAL A 142 -7.46 2.49 21.51
C VAL A 142 -7.16 3.81 22.23
N SER A 143 -5.91 4.25 22.20
CA SER A 143 -5.54 5.59 22.66
C SER A 143 -5.98 6.64 21.63
N ALA A 144 -7.15 7.26 21.83
CA ALA A 144 -7.63 8.35 20.96
C ALA A 144 -6.64 9.53 20.90
N SER A 145 -5.86 9.76 21.97
CA SER A 145 -4.78 10.74 21.98
C SER A 145 -3.59 10.32 21.10
N ALA A 146 -3.30 9.02 20.96
CA ALA A 146 -2.28 8.52 20.03
C ALA A 146 -2.70 8.73 18.57
N VAL A 147 -3.98 8.51 18.23
CA VAL A 147 -4.48 8.82 16.87
C VAL A 147 -4.49 10.32 16.60
N SER A 148 -4.87 11.13 17.60
CA SER A 148 -4.76 12.60 17.49
C SER A 148 -3.32 13.04 17.24
N THR A 149 -2.35 12.39 17.90
CA THR A 149 -0.92 12.67 17.72
C THR A 149 -0.45 12.28 16.32
N LEU A 150 -0.92 11.14 15.79
CA LEU A 150 -0.64 10.70 14.42
C LEU A 150 -1.13 11.75 13.40
N LEU A 151 -2.41 12.15 13.50
CA LEU A 151 -2.99 13.17 12.62
C LEU A 151 -2.29 14.52 12.75
N ALA A 152 -2.01 14.97 13.97
CA ALA A 152 -1.34 16.25 14.22
C ALA A 152 0.09 16.29 13.68
N SER A 153 0.76 15.14 13.62
CA SER A 153 2.14 15.04 13.15
C SER A 153 2.24 15.19 11.64
N TYR A 154 1.18 14.83 10.91
CA TYR A 154 1.24 14.65 9.45
C TYR A 154 0.34 15.61 8.67
N ILE A 155 -0.45 16.45 9.34
CA ILE A 155 -1.24 17.52 8.72
C ILE A 155 -0.50 18.85 8.94
N ASP A 156 -0.41 19.66 7.88
CA ASP A 156 0.20 20.99 7.96
C ASP A 156 -0.52 21.86 9.02
N SER A 157 0.25 22.50 9.90
CA SER A 157 -0.29 23.39 10.94
C SER A 157 -1.12 24.56 10.40
N SER A 158 -0.84 25.03 9.18
CA SER A 158 -1.62 26.04 8.46
C SER A 158 -3.00 25.49 8.05
N VAL A 159 -3.08 24.22 7.67
CA VAL A 159 -4.34 23.54 7.39
C VAL A 159 -5.15 23.38 8.67
N LEU A 160 -4.53 22.88 9.76
CA LEU A 160 -5.20 22.75 11.06
C LEU A 160 -5.77 24.08 11.55
N SER A 161 -4.99 25.16 11.44
CA SER A 161 -5.44 26.50 11.80
C SER A 161 -6.53 27.05 10.87
N SER A 162 -6.52 26.72 9.57
CA SER A 162 -7.61 27.08 8.65
C SER A 162 -8.96 26.44 9.03
N PHE A 163 -8.92 25.26 9.65
CA PHE A 163 -10.09 24.60 10.23
C PHE A 163 -10.40 25.06 11.67
N GLY A 164 -9.63 26.01 12.21
CA GLY A 164 -9.77 26.50 13.59
C GLY A 164 -9.40 25.47 14.65
N LEU A 165 -8.60 24.45 14.29
CA LEU A 165 -8.16 23.36 15.16
C LEU A 165 -6.76 23.68 15.70
N ASP A 166 -6.68 24.01 16.98
CA ASP A 166 -5.45 23.91 17.77
C ASP A 166 -5.27 22.47 18.29
N SER A 167 -4.14 22.17 18.95
CA SER A 167 -3.85 20.83 19.45
C SER A 167 -4.90 20.32 20.45
N THR A 168 -5.50 21.21 21.25
CA THR A 168 -6.56 20.86 22.21
C THR A 168 -7.87 20.54 21.51
N LYS A 169 -8.26 21.34 20.51
CA LYS A 169 -9.48 21.11 19.72
C LYS A 169 -9.37 19.88 18.83
N LEU A 170 -8.20 19.64 18.24
CA LEU A 170 -7.93 18.42 17.47
C LEU A 170 -7.99 17.18 18.37
N SER A 171 -7.38 17.23 19.55
CA SER A 171 -7.48 16.15 20.53
C SER A 171 -8.93 15.91 20.96
N THR A 172 -9.67 16.98 21.27
CA THR A 172 -11.10 16.89 21.64
C THR A 172 -11.94 16.28 20.53
N PHE A 173 -11.75 16.75 19.29
CA PHE A 173 -12.42 16.20 18.11
C PHE A 173 -12.10 14.71 17.92
N THR A 174 -10.83 14.33 18.05
CA THR A 174 -10.40 12.94 17.83
C THR A 174 -10.92 12.03 18.95
N THR A 175 -10.93 12.45 20.21
CA THR A 175 -11.53 11.71 21.32
C THR A 175 -13.05 11.59 21.20
N ASP A 176 -13.70 12.60 20.63
CA ASP A 176 -15.13 12.56 20.38
C ASP A 176 -15.50 11.66 19.19
N LEU A 177 -14.66 11.60 18.15
CA LEU A 177 -14.90 10.80 16.96
C LEU A 177 -14.43 9.34 17.12
N ILE A 178 -13.21 9.11 17.63
CA ILE A 178 -12.60 7.79 17.74
C ILE A 178 -13.01 7.15 19.06
N LYS A 179 -13.69 6.01 18.97
CA LYS A 179 -14.23 5.28 20.12
C LYS A 179 -13.56 3.93 20.26
N SER A 180 -13.17 3.63 21.50
CA SER A 180 -12.64 2.35 21.92
C SER A 180 -13.77 1.48 22.47
N ALA A 181 -14.47 0.73 21.61
CA ALA A 181 -15.52 -0.16 22.06
C ALA A 181 -15.80 -1.30 21.07
N SER A 182 -16.12 -2.47 21.61
CA SER A 182 -16.79 -3.52 20.84
C SER A 182 -18.19 -3.04 20.48
N LEU A 183 -18.54 -3.15 19.19
CA LEU A 183 -19.88 -2.85 18.72
C LEU A 183 -20.85 -3.88 19.31
N GLN A 184 -22.01 -3.41 19.81
CA GLN A 184 -23.06 -4.31 20.29
C GLN A 184 -23.66 -5.12 19.12
N ASN A 185 -24.52 -6.10 19.42
CA ASN A 185 -25.22 -6.89 18.39
C ASN A 185 -26.09 -6.02 17.45
N ASP A 186 -26.61 -4.90 17.97
CA ASP A 186 -27.33 -3.87 17.21
C ASP A 186 -26.39 -2.90 16.46
N ARG A 187 -25.08 -3.14 16.57
CA ARG A 187 -24.00 -2.46 15.85
C ARG A 187 -23.84 -0.99 16.23
N LEU A 188 -24.42 -0.60 17.36
CA LEU A 188 -24.23 0.69 18.00
C LEU A 188 -23.03 0.66 18.94
N LEU A 189 -22.48 1.86 19.16
CA LEU A 189 -21.50 2.07 20.23
C LEU A 189 -22.20 1.99 21.59
N PRO A 190 -21.63 1.27 22.56
CA PRO A 190 -22.24 1.12 23.89
C PRO A 190 -22.28 2.42 24.69
N THR A 191 -21.39 3.37 24.40
CA THR A 191 -21.36 4.68 25.06
C THR A 191 -21.97 5.75 24.14
N ALA A 192 -23.02 6.41 24.62
CA ALA A 192 -23.64 7.53 23.93
C ALA A 192 -23.06 8.86 24.43
N THR A 193 -22.96 9.84 23.53
CA THR A 193 -22.61 11.22 23.88
C THR A 193 -23.90 12.00 24.12
N THR A 194 -24.06 12.62 25.29
CA THR A 194 -25.25 13.38 25.66
C THR A 194 -24.97 14.87 25.67
N SER A 195 -25.81 15.65 25.02
CA SER A 195 -25.78 17.12 25.02
C SER A 195 -27.19 17.66 25.18
N GLY A 196 -27.52 18.12 26.38
CA GLY A 196 -28.89 18.51 26.74
C GLY A 196 -29.86 17.34 26.56
N ASN A 197 -30.83 17.50 25.67
CA ASN A 197 -31.88 16.51 25.38
C ASN A 197 -31.53 15.54 24.24
N LEU A 198 -30.34 15.66 23.64
CA LEU A 198 -29.86 14.82 22.55
C LEU A 198 -28.85 13.80 23.07
N THR A 199 -29.06 12.54 22.69
CA THR A 199 -28.18 11.40 22.95
C THR A 199 -27.76 10.81 21.60
N SER A 200 -26.46 10.78 21.30
CA SER A 200 -25.95 10.23 20.03
C SER A 200 -24.94 9.10 20.24
N ASN A 201 -25.20 7.95 19.61
CA ASN A 201 -24.28 6.83 19.47
C ASN A 201 -23.67 6.92 18.07
N PHE A 202 -22.43 7.43 17.98
CA PHE A 202 -21.72 7.58 16.71
C PHE A 202 -20.21 7.69 16.94
N GLY A 203 -19.42 7.08 16.06
CA GLY A 203 -17.97 7.22 16.05
C GLY A 203 -17.28 6.35 15.02
N ILE A 204 -15.97 6.50 14.94
CA ILE A 204 -15.05 5.64 14.22
C ILE A 204 -14.47 4.64 15.21
N VAL A 205 -14.50 3.35 14.85
CA VAL A 205 -13.97 2.25 15.65
C VAL A 205 -12.76 1.69 14.92
N PRO A 206 -11.53 1.95 15.41
CA PRO A 206 -10.34 1.30 14.91
C PRO A 206 -10.41 -0.20 15.15
N ILE A 207 -10.02 -0.96 14.14
CA ILE A 207 -10.17 -2.42 14.10
C ILE A 207 -8.81 -3.07 14.30
N SER A 208 -7.82 -2.63 13.53
CA SER A 208 -6.48 -3.20 13.55
C SER A 208 -5.48 -2.17 13.06
N VAL A 209 -4.23 -2.37 13.46
CA VAL A 209 -3.11 -1.78 12.76
C VAL A 209 -2.36 -2.94 12.11
N THR A 210 -2.10 -2.85 10.81
CA THR A 210 -1.28 -3.80 10.09
C THR A 210 -0.02 -3.14 9.57
N ARG A 211 1.05 -3.92 9.40
CA ARG A 211 2.27 -3.49 8.74
C ARG A 211 2.67 -4.52 7.71
N SER A 212 2.52 -4.19 6.44
CA SER A 212 2.82 -5.10 5.32
C SER A 212 4.29 -5.08 4.88
N GLY A 213 5.09 -4.14 5.38
CA GLY A 213 6.54 -4.02 5.09
C GLY A 213 7.28 -3.05 6.01
N LEU A 214 8.60 -2.91 5.83
CA LEU A 214 9.44 -2.04 6.68
C LEU A 214 8.92 -0.61 6.80
N ASP A 215 8.36 -0.10 5.72
CA ASP A 215 7.90 1.28 5.63
C ASP A 215 6.45 1.33 5.13
N SER A 216 5.58 0.43 5.59
CA SER A 216 4.17 0.42 5.19
C SER A 216 3.28 0.04 6.36
N PHE A 217 2.51 1.01 6.85
CA PHE A 217 1.59 0.90 7.97
C PHE A 217 0.17 1.16 7.49
N SER A 218 -0.80 0.42 8.00
CA SER A 218 -2.21 0.65 7.72
C SER A 218 -2.99 0.59 9.03
N MET A 219 -3.81 1.61 9.30
CA MET A 219 -4.80 1.56 10.36
C MET A 219 -6.16 1.32 9.73
N GLN A 220 -6.78 0.19 10.07
CA GLN A 220 -8.12 -0.17 9.62
C GLN A 220 -9.15 0.30 10.62
N PHE A 221 -10.29 0.78 10.14
CA PHE A 221 -11.38 1.24 10.98
C PHE A 221 -12.75 1.09 10.31
N LEU A 222 -13.79 1.04 11.15
CA LEU A 222 -15.19 1.08 10.74
C LEU A 222 -15.83 2.40 11.17
N VAL A 223 -16.85 2.81 10.43
CA VAL A 223 -17.81 3.82 10.90
C VAL A 223 -18.97 3.09 11.58
N SER A 224 -19.25 3.40 12.84
CA SER A 224 -20.36 2.78 13.59
C SER A 224 -21.71 3.12 12.95
N ASP A 225 -22.75 2.36 13.31
CA ASP A 225 -24.11 2.84 13.05
C ASP A 225 -24.35 4.12 13.87
N LEU A 226 -25.19 4.99 13.32
CA LEU A 226 -25.62 6.20 13.98
C LEU A 226 -26.97 5.92 14.64
N LYS A 227 -27.11 6.27 15.91
CA LYS A 227 -28.42 6.48 16.56
C LYS A 227 -28.41 7.80 17.31
N ALA A 228 -29.20 8.75 16.85
CA ALA A 228 -29.44 10.03 17.50
C ALA A 228 -30.86 10.03 18.09
N THR A 229 -30.95 10.01 19.42
CA THR A 229 -32.20 9.98 20.16
C THR A 229 -32.38 11.30 20.88
N ALA A 230 -33.53 11.95 20.74
CA ALA A 230 -33.87 13.14 21.49
C ALA A 230 -35.14 12.92 22.32
N THR A 231 -35.10 13.35 23.58
CA THR A 231 -36.21 13.23 24.52
C THR A 231 -36.84 14.60 24.79
N SER A 232 -38.17 14.64 24.82
CA SER A 232 -38.95 15.81 25.23
C SER A 232 -40.00 15.41 26.26
N ALA A 233 -40.63 16.39 26.92
CA ALA A 233 -41.63 16.16 27.96
C ALA A 233 -42.82 15.27 27.53
N THR A 234 -43.09 15.13 26.23
CA THR A 234 -44.23 14.38 25.68
C THR A 234 -43.83 13.20 24.79
N GLY A 235 -42.55 12.85 24.69
CA GLY A 235 -42.11 11.67 23.94
C GLY A 235 -40.66 11.70 23.44
N THR A 236 -40.21 10.54 22.94
CA THR A 236 -38.88 10.29 22.39
C THR A 236 -38.94 10.20 20.86
N ARG A 237 -37.95 10.78 20.17
CA ARG A 237 -37.73 10.62 18.72
C ARG A 237 -36.32 10.10 18.46
N ALA A 238 -36.17 9.21 17.48
CA ALA A 238 -34.87 8.69 17.09
C ALA A 238 -34.66 8.81 15.58
N VAL A 239 -33.45 9.18 15.19
CA VAL A 239 -32.94 9.10 13.82
C VAL A 239 -31.81 8.10 13.83
N SER A 240 -31.90 7.08 12.98
CA SER A 240 -30.88 6.05 12.85
C SER A 240 -30.27 6.07 11.45
N ALA A 241 -29.00 5.69 11.33
CA ALA A 241 -28.40 5.36 10.04
C ALA A 241 -27.65 4.05 10.21
N SER A 242 -28.03 3.07 9.40
CA SER A 242 -27.55 1.70 9.51
C SER A 242 -27.50 1.02 8.14
N ALA A 243 -26.45 0.23 7.90
CA ALA A 243 -26.37 -0.65 6.75
C ALA A 243 -27.29 -1.86 6.93
N ARG A 244 -28.13 -2.14 5.92
CA ARG A 244 -29.13 -3.23 5.94
C ARG A 244 -28.50 -4.60 6.21
N GLN A 245 -27.32 -4.86 5.65
CA GLN A 245 -26.55 -6.08 5.90
C GLN A 245 -25.12 -5.74 6.36
N PHE A 246 -24.48 -6.69 7.06
CA PHE A 246 -23.11 -6.52 7.52
C PHE A 246 -22.10 -6.56 6.36
N SER A 247 -22.37 -7.38 5.35
CA SER A 247 -21.59 -7.50 4.10
C SER A 247 -21.52 -6.19 3.30
N ASP A 248 -22.48 -5.28 3.50
CA ASP A 248 -22.53 -3.97 2.83
C ASP A 248 -21.67 -2.91 3.54
N ARG A 249 -21.10 -3.24 4.70
CA ARG A 249 -20.24 -2.33 5.45
C ARG A 249 -18.87 -2.24 4.80
N LYS A 250 -18.36 -1.01 4.74
CA LYS A 250 -17.02 -0.72 4.29
C LYS A 250 -16.07 -0.67 5.48
N ILE A 251 -14.97 -1.40 5.38
CA ILE A 251 -13.78 -1.14 6.18
C ILE A 251 -12.97 -0.08 5.44
N TYR A 252 -12.50 0.91 6.18
CA TYR A 252 -11.61 1.94 5.67
C TYR A 252 -10.21 1.72 6.23
N SER A 253 -9.21 2.06 5.42
CA SER A 253 -7.81 2.04 5.80
C SER A 253 -7.20 3.42 5.64
N LEU A 254 -6.44 3.85 6.65
CA LEU A 254 -5.47 4.93 6.55
C LEU A 254 -4.09 4.30 6.39
N ASN A 255 -3.49 4.42 5.20
CA ASN A 255 -2.19 3.85 4.91
C ASN A 255 -1.11 4.93 5.01
N VAL A 256 0.00 4.63 5.68
CA VAL A 256 1.19 5.47 5.79
C VAL A 256 2.38 4.63 5.33
N TYR A 257 2.93 4.94 4.17
CA TYR A 257 3.98 4.12 3.58
C TYR A 257 5.00 4.91 2.78
N LYS A 258 6.23 4.42 2.68
CA LYS A 258 7.19 4.88 1.70
C LYS A 258 6.99 4.09 0.41
N SER A 259 6.84 4.79 -0.70
CA SER A 259 6.69 4.14 -2.00
C SER A 259 7.94 3.31 -2.30
N SER A 260 7.78 2.03 -2.66
CA SER A 260 8.93 1.20 -3.04
C SER A 260 9.50 1.64 -4.38
N PHE A 261 10.82 1.53 -4.56
CA PHE A 261 11.44 1.73 -5.87
C PHE A 261 11.04 0.66 -6.89
N ALA A 262 10.51 -0.49 -6.46
CA ALA A 262 10.05 -1.55 -7.36
C ALA A 262 8.90 -1.13 -8.29
N ARG A 263 8.18 -0.04 -7.99
CA ARG A 263 7.10 0.51 -8.85
C ARG A 263 7.56 0.99 -10.23
N TYR A 264 8.87 1.13 -10.45
CA TYR A 264 9.40 1.68 -11.69
C TYR A 264 9.84 0.57 -12.62
N ALA A 265 9.34 0.59 -13.87
CA ALA A 265 9.92 -0.18 -14.96
C ALA A 265 11.32 0.34 -15.30
N LEU A 266 11.52 1.66 -15.22
CA LEU A 266 12.82 2.31 -15.26
C LEU A 266 12.89 3.47 -14.27
N PHE A 267 13.96 3.54 -13.50
CA PHE A 267 14.34 4.72 -12.74
C PHE A 267 15.82 5.03 -13.00
N THR A 268 16.14 6.28 -13.34
CA THR A 268 17.52 6.77 -13.44
C THR A 268 17.73 7.99 -12.58
N ASN A 269 18.76 8.00 -11.72
CA ASN A 269 19.14 9.23 -11.03
C ASN A 269 19.77 10.22 -12.03
N HIS A 270 20.80 9.77 -12.75
CA HIS A 270 21.45 10.48 -13.83
C HIS A 270 21.07 9.85 -15.17
N HIS A 271 20.58 10.65 -16.12
CA HIS A 271 20.22 10.20 -17.46
C HIS A 271 21.44 10.17 -18.40
N PHE A 272 22.53 9.58 -17.92
CA PHE A 272 23.83 9.41 -18.57
C PHE A 272 24.40 8.04 -18.23
N SER A 273 25.32 7.52 -19.05
CA SER A 273 25.89 6.18 -18.82
C SER A 273 26.96 6.18 -17.72
N SER A 274 27.56 7.34 -17.46
CA SER A 274 28.63 7.50 -16.48
C SER A 274 28.79 8.97 -16.10
N SER A 275 29.52 9.24 -15.02
CA SER A 275 29.90 10.60 -14.63
C SER A 275 30.79 11.28 -15.67
N SER A 276 31.65 10.53 -16.38
CA SER A 276 32.45 11.04 -17.49
C SER A 276 31.60 11.48 -18.68
N ASP A 277 30.55 10.71 -18.99
CA ASP A 277 29.61 11.04 -20.06
C ASP A 277 28.76 12.24 -19.69
N GLU A 278 28.33 12.34 -18.44
CA GLU A 278 27.64 13.51 -17.93
C GLU A 278 28.53 14.77 -18.03
N GLY A 279 29.78 14.69 -17.56
CA GLY A 279 30.75 15.78 -17.66
C GLY A 279 30.99 16.24 -19.11
N SER A 280 30.96 15.30 -20.05
CA SER A 280 31.21 15.55 -21.49
C SER A 280 29.95 15.82 -22.31
N ALA A 281 28.75 15.81 -21.71
CA ALA A 281 27.46 15.91 -22.40
C ALA A 281 27.13 14.77 -23.38
N ASN A 282 27.67 13.57 -23.16
CA ASN A 282 27.38 12.38 -23.96
C ASN A 282 26.00 11.82 -23.59
N ASN A 283 24.96 12.42 -24.17
CA ASN A 283 23.56 12.10 -23.87
C ASN A 283 23.19 10.68 -24.28
N ILE A 284 22.36 10.03 -23.46
CA ILE A 284 21.64 8.81 -23.86
C ILE A 284 20.37 9.20 -24.59
N TRP A 285 20.13 8.56 -25.72
CA TRP A 285 18.94 8.77 -26.55
C TRP A 285 18.03 7.56 -26.51
N PHE A 286 16.77 7.78 -26.15
CA PHE A 286 15.73 6.79 -26.32
C PHE A 286 15.21 6.84 -27.75
N THR A 287 15.32 5.69 -28.43
CA THR A 287 15.01 5.53 -29.86
C THR A 287 13.77 4.66 -30.04
N SER A 288 13.33 4.39 -31.27
CA SER A 288 12.26 3.42 -31.56
C SER A 288 12.52 1.99 -31.05
N ASN A 289 13.78 1.67 -30.67
CA ASN A 289 14.14 0.41 -30.02
C ASN A 289 13.95 0.42 -28.49
N THR A 290 13.68 1.59 -27.90
CA THR A 290 13.41 1.74 -26.47
C THR A 290 11.92 1.53 -26.20
N LYS A 291 11.60 0.49 -25.44
CA LYS A 291 10.22 0.08 -25.14
C LYS A 291 10.12 -0.30 -23.67
N PHE A 292 9.30 0.44 -22.92
CA PHE A 292 8.98 0.14 -21.53
C PHE A 292 7.47 0.00 -21.37
N SER A 293 7.01 -1.10 -20.78
CA SER A 293 5.56 -1.34 -20.63
C SER A 293 4.95 -0.74 -19.34
N GLY A 294 5.76 -0.12 -18.48
CA GLY A 294 5.33 0.42 -17.19
C GLY A 294 5.93 1.79 -16.86
N PRO A 295 5.78 2.27 -15.61
CA PRO A 295 6.19 3.62 -15.21
C PRO A 295 7.70 3.85 -15.33
N VAL A 296 8.10 4.99 -15.90
CA VAL A 296 9.50 5.43 -16.01
C VAL A 296 9.73 6.77 -15.33
N HIS A 297 10.89 6.90 -14.69
CA HIS A 297 11.30 8.11 -14.01
C HIS A 297 12.77 8.44 -14.27
N THR A 298 13.09 9.74 -14.36
CA THR A 298 14.46 10.21 -14.21
C THR A 298 14.52 11.44 -13.30
N ASN A 299 15.51 11.52 -12.43
CA ASN A 299 15.74 12.74 -11.67
C ASN A 299 16.28 13.89 -12.54
N GLN A 300 16.79 13.61 -13.74
CA GLN A 300 17.20 14.62 -14.71
C GLN A 300 16.11 14.83 -15.78
N THR A 301 16.48 14.88 -17.05
CA THR A 301 15.58 15.02 -18.20
C THR A 301 15.80 13.89 -19.19
N PHE A 302 14.72 13.34 -19.75
CA PHE A 302 14.83 12.36 -20.83
C PHE A 302 15.29 13.01 -22.14
N ASN A 303 15.99 12.25 -22.99
CA ASN A 303 16.29 12.65 -24.37
C ASN A 303 15.65 11.66 -25.37
N PHE A 304 14.85 12.18 -26.31
CA PHE A 304 14.11 11.39 -27.29
C PHE A 304 14.63 11.57 -28.72
N LEU A 305 14.78 10.44 -29.41
CA LEU A 305 15.04 10.32 -30.84
C LEU A 305 13.96 9.40 -31.43
N ASP A 306 13.35 9.77 -32.54
CA ASP A 306 12.28 9.00 -33.20
C ASP A 306 11.05 8.76 -32.29
N THR A 307 10.55 7.51 -32.23
CA THR A 307 9.28 7.15 -31.59
C THR A 307 9.43 6.00 -30.56
N PRO A 308 10.16 6.21 -29.44
CA PRO A 308 10.22 5.25 -28.34
C PRO A 308 8.83 4.98 -27.75
N TYR A 309 8.62 3.82 -27.15
CA TYR A 309 7.32 3.42 -26.58
C TYR A 309 7.34 3.40 -25.05
N PHE A 310 6.30 4.01 -24.44
CA PHE A 310 6.06 3.97 -23.01
C PHE A 310 4.61 3.60 -22.73
N GLY A 311 4.42 2.44 -22.09
CA GLY A 311 3.11 1.90 -21.71
C GLY A 311 2.61 2.37 -20.35
N GLY A 312 3.43 3.10 -19.58
CA GLY A 312 3.07 3.65 -18.27
C GLY A 312 3.49 5.11 -18.09
N GLN A 313 3.38 5.62 -16.86
CA GLN A 313 3.66 7.03 -16.55
C GLN A 313 5.10 7.41 -16.86
N ILE A 314 5.32 8.56 -17.50
CA ILE A 314 6.63 9.19 -17.69
C ILE A 314 6.76 10.36 -16.74
N THR A 315 7.80 10.35 -15.91
CA THR A 315 8.06 11.44 -14.98
C THR A 315 9.52 11.88 -15.00
N SER A 316 9.76 13.17 -14.89
CA SER A 316 11.11 13.71 -14.74
C SER A 316 11.15 14.78 -13.66
N ALA A 317 12.21 14.81 -12.85
CA ALA A 317 12.42 15.90 -11.91
C ALA A 317 13.10 17.11 -12.52
N GLY A 318 13.69 16.98 -13.71
CA GLY A 318 14.26 18.09 -14.46
C GLY A 318 15.56 18.63 -13.89
N CYS A 319 16.23 17.90 -12.99
CA CYS A 319 17.49 18.36 -12.42
C CYS A 319 18.54 18.56 -13.51
N SER A 320 19.27 19.67 -13.47
CA SER A 320 20.30 19.97 -14.47
C SER A 320 21.44 18.95 -14.44
N ARG A 321 22.12 18.83 -15.57
CA ARG A 321 23.43 18.14 -15.68
C ARG A 321 24.39 18.63 -14.59
N ASN A 322 25.09 17.71 -13.95
CA ASN A 322 25.96 17.95 -12.79
C ASN A 322 25.25 18.60 -11.58
N GLY A 323 23.92 18.66 -11.60
CA GLY A 323 23.10 19.29 -10.55
C GLY A 323 22.70 18.34 -9.44
N ILE A 324 22.99 17.04 -9.56
CA ILE A 324 22.71 16.04 -8.54
C ILE A 324 23.92 15.93 -7.63
N THR A 325 23.72 16.21 -6.35
CA THR A 325 24.74 16.05 -5.32
C THR A 325 24.49 14.74 -4.59
N ALA A 326 25.49 13.85 -4.60
CA ALA A 326 25.44 12.60 -3.85
C ALA A 326 25.43 12.90 -2.35
N GLY A 327 24.47 12.31 -1.65
CA GLY A 327 24.36 12.38 -0.21
C GLY A 327 25.44 11.54 0.49
N SER A 328 25.82 11.97 1.69
CA SER A 328 26.77 11.25 2.56
C SER A 328 26.10 10.82 3.86
N GLY A 329 26.42 9.61 4.34
CA GLY A 329 25.83 9.05 5.55
C GLY A 329 24.31 8.99 5.47
N THR A 330 23.63 9.71 6.37
CA THR A 330 22.16 9.80 6.46
C THR A 330 21.54 10.83 5.51
N ASN A 331 22.34 11.66 4.84
CA ASN A 331 21.80 12.71 3.98
C ASN A 331 21.39 12.14 2.61
N PRO A 332 20.16 12.34 2.12
CA PRO A 332 19.77 12.00 0.75
C PRO A 332 20.66 12.59 -0.33
N ASP A 333 20.66 11.97 -1.50
CA ASP A 333 20.97 12.68 -2.74
C ASP A 333 20.02 13.86 -2.93
N SER A 334 20.45 14.92 -3.57
CA SER A 334 19.57 16.08 -3.81
C SER A 334 19.88 16.76 -5.13
N CYS A 335 18.85 17.41 -5.70
CA CYS A 335 19.05 18.34 -6.80
C CYS A 335 19.42 19.71 -6.25
N THR A 336 20.70 20.09 -6.38
CA THR A 336 21.21 21.42 -6.04
C THR A 336 21.36 22.32 -7.28
N GLY A 337 21.31 21.71 -8.47
CA GLY A 337 21.30 22.42 -9.74
C GLY A 337 19.96 23.10 -10.07
N THR A 338 19.93 23.80 -11.20
CA THR A 338 18.69 24.39 -11.70
C THR A 338 17.72 23.29 -12.15
N VAL A 339 16.48 23.36 -11.68
CA VAL A 339 15.40 22.50 -12.16
C VAL A 339 14.85 23.07 -13.47
N ASN A 340 15.01 22.31 -14.56
CA ASN A 340 14.52 22.65 -15.90
C ASN A 340 13.49 21.60 -16.33
N PRO A 341 12.19 21.84 -16.06
CA PRO A 341 11.15 20.93 -16.51
C PRO A 341 11.16 20.78 -18.03
N GLY A 342 11.12 19.55 -18.51
CA GLY A 342 10.99 19.24 -19.93
C GLY A 342 11.82 18.03 -20.36
N ALA A 343 12.10 17.96 -21.66
CA ALA A 343 12.88 16.89 -22.28
C ALA A 343 13.73 17.45 -23.43
N ARG A 344 14.75 16.71 -23.83
CA ARG A 344 15.46 17.00 -25.09
C ARG A 344 14.90 16.16 -26.24
N PHE A 345 14.86 16.76 -27.41
CA PHE A 345 14.49 16.10 -28.65
C PHE A 345 15.66 16.21 -29.63
N TYR A 346 15.89 15.16 -30.42
CA TYR A 346 17.08 15.10 -31.28
C TYR A 346 17.13 16.20 -32.34
N SER A 347 15.99 16.76 -32.72
CA SER A 347 15.88 17.96 -33.57
C SER A 347 16.48 19.23 -32.92
N SER A 348 16.73 19.23 -31.62
CA SER A 348 17.37 20.33 -30.87
C SER A 348 18.22 19.76 -29.72
N PRO A 349 19.34 19.07 -30.03
CA PRO A 349 20.02 18.18 -29.09
C PRO A 349 20.78 18.91 -27.98
N ASN A 350 21.02 20.22 -28.15
CA ASN A 350 21.77 21.04 -27.22
C ASN A 350 20.89 21.82 -26.23
N SER A 351 19.56 21.68 -26.29
CA SER A 351 18.61 22.45 -25.48
C SER A 351 17.50 21.56 -24.91
N ILE A 352 17.09 21.85 -23.68
CA ILE A 352 15.87 21.27 -23.10
C ILE A 352 14.68 22.04 -23.66
N THR A 353 13.70 21.31 -24.22
CA THR A 353 12.44 21.87 -24.66
C THR A 353 11.48 21.90 -23.47
N PRO A 354 11.03 23.09 -23.00
CA PRO A 354 10.08 23.17 -21.91
C PRO A 354 8.70 22.65 -22.34
N PRO A 355 7.80 22.30 -21.40
CA PRO A 355 6.45 21.80 -21.71
C PRO A 355 5.67 22.67 -22.71
N SER A 356 5.80 24.00 -22.63
CA SER A 356 5.15 24.93 -23.56
C SER A 356 5.65 24.85 -25.01
N GLY A 357 6.83 24.26 -25.24
CA GLY A 357 7.45 24.10 -26.55
C GLY A 357 7.27 22.71 -27.18
N MET A 358 6.53 21.80 -26.54
CA MET A 358 6.41 20.39 -26.95
C MET A 358 5.35 20.13 -28.03
N GLY A 359 5.24 21.01 -29.02
CA GLY A 359 4.28 20.83 -30.12
C GLY A 359 2.81 21.08 -29.74
N GLY A 360 2.57 21.83 -28.66
CA GLY A 360 1.22 22.26 -28.22
C GLY A 360 0.59 21.39 -27.13
N ASP A 361 1.02 20.13 -26.99
CA ASP A 361 0.56 19.23 -25.93
C ASP A 361 1.75 18.54 -25.22
N PRO A 362 2.13 18.98 -24.00
CA PRO A 362 3.20 18.34 -23.24
C PRO A 362 2.86 16.93 -22.75
N GLN A 363 1.59 16.51 -22.79
CA GLN A 363 1.18 15.13 -22.52
C GLN A 363 1.36 14.22 -23.74
N ASN A 364 1.56 14.79 -24.94
CA ASN A 364 1.80 14.07 -26.18
C ASN A 364 2.84 14.83 -27.05
N PRO A 365 4.10 14.89 -26.59
CA PRO A 365 5.10 15.74 -27.20
C PRO A 365 5.46 15.30 -28.63
N ASN A 366 5.54 16.26 -29.55
CA ASN A 366 6.05 16.06 -30.90
C ASN A 366 6.92 17.24 -31.32
N VAL A 367 8.24 17.03 -31.39
CA VAL A 367 9.21 18.09 -31.69
C VAL A 367 10.15 17.65 -32.81
N GLY A 368 9.92 18.20 -34.01
CA GLY A 368 10.73 17.91 -35.19
C GLY A 368 10.74 16.42 -35.58
N GLY A 369 9.59 15.75 -35.44
CA GLY A 369 9.43 14.32 -35.78
C GLY A 369 9.80 13.34 -34.67
N ASN A 370 10.37 13.82 -33.55
CA ASN A 370 10.65 13.01 -32.37
C ASN A 370 9.40 13.03 -31.47
N ALA A 371 8.72 11.89 -31.37
CA ALA A 371 7.41 11.77 -30.74
C ALA A 371 7.31 10.43 -29.98
N PRO A 372 7.60 10.41 -28.66
CA PRO A 372 7.40 9.21 -27.86
C PRO A 372 5.93 8.75 -27.94
N SER A 373 5.72 7.46 -28.18
CA SER A 373 4.41 6.82 -28.23
C SER A 373 3.94 6.47 -26.83
N LEU A 374 2.76 6.97 -26.46
CA LEU A 374 2.18 6.89 -25.11
C LEU A 374 0.81 6.20 -25.18
N ASN A 375 0.57 5.21 -24.31
CA ASN A 375 -0.70 4.47 -24.32
C ASN A 375 -1.79 5.15 -23.46
N GLY A 376 -2.55 6.08 -24.06
CA GLY A 376 -3.98 6.36 -23.77
C GLY A 376 -4.43 6.69 -22.33
N SER A 377 -4.07 7.86 -21.78
CA SER A 377 -4.75 8.55 -20.65
C SER A 377 -4.20 9.98 -20.54
N PRO A 378 -5.01 11.01 -20.22
CA PRO A 378 -4.59 12.41 -20.28
C PRO A 378 -3.59 12.90 -19.20
N THR A 379 -3.14 12.04 -18.28
CA THR A 379 -2.17 12.42 -17.22
C THR A 379 -0.98 11.45 -17.14
N HIS A 380 -0.45 11.02 -18.28
CA HIS A 380 0.67 10.09 -18.34
C HIS A 380 2.03 10.74 -18.14
N VAL A 381 2.15 12.06 -18.29
CA VAL A 381 3.45 12.72 -18.35
C VAL A 381 3.55 13.83 -17.31
N ASN A 382 4.61 13.82 -16.51
CA ASN A 382 4.93 14.91 -15.59
C ASN A 382 6.41 15.29 -15.69
N TRP A 383 6.68 16.42 -16.35
CA TRP A 383 8.02 16.94 -16.59
C TRP A 383 8.62 17.70 -15.39
N ASN A 384 7.86 17.92 -14.34
CA ASN A 384 8.23 18.66 -13.13
C ASN A 384 7.85 17.88 -11.87
N LYS A 385 8.19 16.59 -11.83
CA LYS A 385 7.98 15.75 -10.65
C LYS A 385 9.00 16.09 -9.57
N GLU A 386 8.70 15.80 -8.31
CA GLU A 386 9.68 15.96 -7.24
C GLU A 386 10.90 15.05 -7.47
N PHE A 387 12.09 15.52 -7.09
CA PHE A 387 13.33 14.73 -7.09
C PHE A 387 13.19 13.57 -6.10
N VAL A 388 13.52 12.36 -6.56
CA VAL A 388 13.40 11.14 -5.76
C VAL A 388 14.81 10.65 -5.37
N PRO A 389 15.28 10.88 -4.13
CA PRO A 389 16.62 10.47 -3.73
C PRO A 389 16.77 8.95 -3.68
N LEU A 390 17.79 8.42 -4.36
CA LEU A 390 18.20 7.03 -4.19
C LEU A 390 18.74 6.79 -2.77
N PRO A 391 18.59 5.57 -2.23
CA PRO A 391 19.22 5.20 -0.98
C PRO A 391 20.75 5.17 -1.11
N ASN A 392 21.47 5.38 -0.01
CA ASN A 392 22.91 5.53 -0.06
C ASN A 392 23.68 4.25 0.31
N ASN A 393 22.98 3.26 0.84
CA ASN A 393 23.55 2.04 1.42
C ASN A 393 22.47 0.94 1.52
N ALA A 394 22.87 -0.23 2.00
CA ALA A 394 22.00 -1.38 2.20
C ALA A 394 21.80 -1.76 3.68
N GLN A 395 21.84 -0.76 4.59
CA GLN A 395 21.74 -1.02 6.03
C GLN A 395 20.38 -1.60 6.43
N ASP A 396 19.29 -1.17 5.79
CA ASP A 396 17.96 -1.72 6.05
C ASP A 396 17.87 -3.21 5.68
N GLN A 397 18.50 -3.61 4.58
CA GLN A 397 18.58 -5.01 4.16
C GLN A 397 19.50 -5.81 5.08
N LYS A 398 20.62 -5.22 5.54
CA LYS A 398 21.50 -5.84 6.54
C LYS A 398 20.76 -6.10 7.85
N ALA A 399 20.06 -5.11 8.38
CA ALA A 399 19.25 -5.24 9.58
C ALA A 399 18.15 -6.30 9.40
N ALA A 400 17.39 -6.25 8.30
CA ALA A 400 16.37 -7.24 7.98
C ALA A 400 16.93 -8.67 7.86
N SER A 401 18.17 -8.82 7.39
CA SER A 401 18.83 -10.11 7.28
C SER A 401 19.32 -10.68 8.62
N ASN A 402 19.63 -9.83 9.60
CA ASN A 402 20.28 -10.22 10.84
C ASN A 402 19.31 -10.29 12.02
N ASP A 403 18.48 -9.26 12.16
CA ASP A 403 17.66 -9.06 13.34
C ASP A 403 16.59 -10.15 13.44
N VAL A 404 16.34 -10.62 14.66
CA VAL A 404 15.27 -11.56 14.96
C VAL A 404 14.09 -10.77 15.50
N ILE A 405 12.96 -10.91 14.83
CA ILE A 405 11.79 -10.10 15.08
C ILE A 405 10.59 -11.00 15.36
N ALA A 406 9.98 -10.87 16.54
CA ALA A 406 8.82 -11.66 16.93
C ALA A 406 7.53 -11.03 16.40
N VAL A 407 6.81 -11.75 15.56
CA VAL A 407 5.55 -11.33 14.94
C VAL A 407 4.45 -12.30 15.38
N ASN A 408 3.45 -11.83 16.13
CA ASN A 408 2.39 -12.68 16.69
C ASN A 408 2.94 -13.90 17.47
N GLY A 409 4.04 -13.69 18.21
CA GLY A 409 4.74 -14.75 18.94
C GLY A 409 5.62 -15.68 18.07
N VAL A 410 5.73 -15.42 16.77
CA VAL A 410 6.57 -16.17 15.83
C VAL A 410 7.78 -15.35 15.45
N ASN A 411 8.98 -15.81 15.80
CA ASN A 411 10.22 -15.16 15.38
C ASN A 411 10.40 -15.26 13.86
N GLN A 412 10.86 -14.17 13.24
CA GLN A 412 11.21 -14.08 11.83
C GLN A 412 12.58 -13.42 11.67
N THR A 413 13.34 -13.83 10.66
CA THR A 413 14.67 -13.27 10.35
C THR A 413 15.13 -13.67 8.95
N GLY A 414 16.13 -12.97 8.40
CA GLY A 414 16.71 -13.28 7.10
C GLY A 414 18.00 -14.09 7.18
N LEU A 415 18.81 -14.00 6.12
CA LEU A 415 20.12 -14.61 6.00
C LEU A 415 21.18 -13.52 5.85
N LEU A 416 21.97 -13.29 6.90
CA LEU A 416 23.16 -12.46 6.84
C LEU A 416 24.34 -13.36 6.45
N ILE A 417 25.04 -13.03 5.36
CA ILE A 417 26.31 -13.64 4.96
C ILE A 417 27.38 -12.58 5.16
N ASN A 418 28.12 -12.68 6.27
CA ASN A 418 29.12 -11.68 6.64
C ASN A 418 30.44 -11.85 5.86
N SER A 419 30.34 -11.96 4.54
CA SER A 419 31.46 -12.11 3.61
C SER A 419 31.02 -11.89 2.16
N SER A 420 31.98 -11.71 1.26
CA SER A 420 31.75 -11.85 -0.18
C SER A 420 31.23 -13.25 -0.53
N VAL A 421 30.36 -13.34 -1.53
CA VAL A 421 29.77 -14.59 -2.02
C VAL A 421 30.29 -14.87 -3.42
N THR A 422 30.87 -16.05 -3.65
CA THR A 422 31.37 -16.46 -4.96
C THR A 422 30.28 -17.08 -5.83
N LYS A 423 29.33 -17.78 -5.20
CA LYS A 423 28.19 -18.43 -5.85
C LYS A 423 26.94 -18.25 -5.00
N MET A 424 25.84 -17.86 -5.62
CA MET A 424 24.52 -17.80 -5.04
C MET A 424 23.54 -18.44 -6.02
N SER A 425 22.69 -19.34 -5.54
CA SER A 425 21.69 -19.97 -6.39
C SER A 425 20.32 -20.06 -5.73
N PHE A 426 19.31 -19.97 -6.59
CA PHE A 426 17.91 -20.08 -6.24
C PHE A 426 17.29 -21.23 -7.02
N GLY A 427 16.43 -22.01 -6.38
CA GLY A 427 15.74 -23.10 -7.07
C GLY A 427 14.43 -23.47 -6.40
N VAL A 428 13.72 -24.39 -7.02
CA VAL A 428 12.47 -24.96 -6.52
C VAL A 428 12.66 -26.46 -6.42
N SER A 429 12.21 -27.04 -5.32
CA SER A 429 12.20 -28.49 -5.12
C SER A 429 10.85 -28.94 -4.62
N MET A 430 10.50 -30.19 -4.90
CA MET A 430 9.31 -30.82 -4.35
C MET A 430 9.72 -32.16 -3.74
N VAL A 431 9.45 -32.34 -2.45
CA VAL A 431 9.80 -33.56 -1.71
C VAL A 431 8.59 -33.97 -0.86
N GLY A 432 8.08 -35.18 -1.09
CA GLY A 432 6.91 -35.69 -0.35
C GLY A 432 5.65 -34.83 -0.52
N GLY A 433 5.46 -34.21 -1.69
CA GLY A 433 4.34 -33.30 -1.95
C GLY A 433 4.50 -31.88 -1.37
N ILE A 434 5.52 -31.63 -0.56
CA ILE A 434 5.83 -30.30 -0.02
C ILE A 434 6.77 -29.58 -0.99
N LYS A 435 6.40 -28.36 -1.37
CA LYS A 435 7.22 -27.48 -2.20
C LYS A 435 8.18 -26.66 -1.34
N TYR A 436 9.42 -26.55 -1.80
CA TYR A 436 10.48 -25.80 -1.13
C TYR A 436 11.13 -24.80 -2.09
N GLN A 437 11.44 -23.61 -1.60
CA GLN A 437 12.41 -22.72 -2.20
C GLN A 437 13.82 -23.16 -1.75
N LEU A 438 14.70 -23.44 -2.71
CA LEU A 438 16.13 -23.72 -2.48
C LEU A 438 16.93 -22.42 -2.50
N LEU A 439 17.94 -22.37 -1.63
CA LEU A 439 18.89 -21.28 -1.48
C LEU A 439 20.28 -21.86 -1.17
N SER A 440 21.21 -21.85 -2.12
CA SER A 440 22.59 -22.31 -1.89
C SER A 440 23.57 -21.16 -2.11
N TYR A 441 24.61 -21.09 -1.28
CA TYR A 441 25.67 -20.09 -1.45
C TYR A 441 27.05 -20.63 -1.09
N THR A 442 28.08 -20.04 -1.69
CA THR A 442 29.49 -20.29 -1.37
C THR A 442 30.16 -18.98 -0.99
N LYS A 443 30.71 -18.91 0.22
CA LYS A 443 31.44 -17.74 0.71
C LYS A 443 32.80 -17.58 0.00
N GLY A 444 33.42 -16.41 0.17
CA GLY A 444 34.75 -16.11 -0.37
C GLY A 444 35.85 -17.06 0.13
N ASN A 445 35.69 -17.66 1.30
CA ASN A 445 36.60 -18.65 1.87
C ASN A 445 36.35 -20.09 1.36
N GLY A 446 35.40 -20.29 0.43
CA GLY A 446 35.05 -21.60 -0.12
C GLY A 446 34.02 -22.41 0.68
N THR A 447 33.55 -21.93 1.83
CA THR A 447 32.48 -22.61 2.60
C THR A 447 31.16 -22.55 1.83
N ALA A 448 30.62 -23.72 1.48
CA ALA A 448 29.32 -23.87 0.83
C ALA A 448 28.22 -24.23 1.84
N VAL A 449 27.06 -23.62 1.69
CA VAL A 449 25.87 -23.85 2.53
C VAL A 449 24.66 -24.00 1.61
N SER A 450 23.85 -25.01 1.86
CA SER A 450 22.57 -25.24 1.17
C SER A 450 21.43 -25.19 2.16
N LEU A 451 20.49 -24.29 1.87
CA LEU A 451 19.30 -24.01 2.66
C LEU A 451 18.06 -24.27 1.79
N ARG A 452 16.93 -24.50 2.46
CA ARG A 452 15.62 -24.47 1.82
C ARG A 452 14.55 -24.04 2.81
N TYR A 453 13.43 -23.51 2.31
CA TYR A 453 12.26 -23.25 3.13
C TYR A 453 10.96 -23.61 2.43
N ASP A 454 9.95 -23.97 3.23
CA ASP A 454 8.58 -24.25 2.76
C ASP A 454 7.73 -22.97 2.68
N GLU A 455 6.47 -23.08 2.25
CA GLU A 455 5.54 -21.93 2.16
C GLU A 455 5.33 -21.21 3.50
N ASN A 456 5.54 -21.90 4.64
CA ASN A 456 5.45 -21.32 5.97
C ASN A 456 6.75 -20.63 6.44
N GLY A 457 7.76 -20.54 5.57
CA GLY A 457 9.06 -19.96 5.90
C GLY A 457 9.92 -20.83 6.83
N THR A 458 9.60 -22.11 7.00
CA THR A 458 10.35 -23.02 7.88
C THR A 458 11.68 -23.39 7.23
N MET A 459 12.79 -22.97 7.83
CA MET A 459 14.12 -23.22 7.27
C MET A 459 14.66 -24.61 7.58
N GLN A 460 15.31 -25.19 6.57
CA GLN A 460 16.10 -26.39 6.69
C GLN A 460 17.49 -26.16 6.08
N ILE A 461 18.49 -26.82 6.65
CA ILE A 461 19.88 -26.79 6.20
C ILE A 461 20.32 -28.21 5.85
N LEU A 462 21.07 -28.34 4.77
CA LEU A 462 21.66 -29.62 4.39
C LEU A 462 22.87 -29.89 5.29
N SER A 463 22.78 -30.90 6.16
CA SER A 463 23.83 -31.30 7.08
C SER A 463 24.08 -32.80 6.94
N SER A 464 25.32 -33.20 6.66
CA SER A 464 25.70 -34.62 6.49
C SER A 464 24.82 -35.39 5.50
N GLY A 465 24.45 -34.74 4.39
CA GLY A 465 23.62 -35.34 3.33
C GLY A 465 22.12 -35.41 3.62
N SER A 466 21.66 -34.90 4.77
CA SER A 466 20.25 -34.87 5.14
C SER A 466 19.77 -33.45 5.43
N TRP A 467 18.55 -33.14 5.03
CA TRP A 467 17.90 -31.87 5.36
C TRP A 467 17.41 -31.92 6.81
N VAL A 468 17.94 -31.03 7.65
CA VAL A 468 17.57 -30.90 9.06
C VAL A 468 17.02 -29.51 9.35
N PRO A 469 16.22 -29.31 10.41
CA PRO A 469 15.79 -27.97 10.82
C PRO A 469 16.98 -27.03 11.02
N ALA A 470 16.86 -25.81 10.49
CA ALA A 470 17.87 -24.77 10.66
C ALA A 470 17.42 -23.75 11.70
N TYR A 471 18.38 -23.21 12.45
CA TYR A 471 18.15 -22.20 13.48
C TYR A 471 19.05 -21.00 13.24
N LYS A 472 18.57 -19.80 13.60
CA LYS A 472 19.30 -18.55 13.44
C LYS A 472 20.37 -18.42 14.51
N ASN A 473 21.64 -18.38 14.13
CA ASN A 473 22.72 -17.96 15.01
C ASN A 473 22.70 -16.43 15.10
N VAL A 474 22.36 -15.89 16.27
CA VAL A 474 22.23 -14.43 16.47
C VAL A 474 23.57 -13.70 16.56
N THR A 475 24.67 -14.43 16.77
CA THR A 475 26.01 -13.86 16.83
C THR A 475 26.60 -13.70 15.43
N SER A 476 26.47 -14.71 14.57
CA SER A 476 26.97 -14.65 13.19
C SER A 476 25.97 -14.11 12.19
N GLY A 477 24.67 -14.15 12.51
CA GLY A 477 23.58 -13.83 11.60
C GLY A 477 23.28 -14.95 10.57
N GLU A 478 23.95 -16.09 10.66
CA GLU A 478 23.79 -17.20 9.72
C GLU A 478 22.82 -18.27 10.23
N TRP A 479 22.33 -19.11 9.33
CA TRP A 479 21.54 -20.29 9.69
C TRP A 479 22.47 -21.47 9.93
N GLN A 480 22.25 -22.20 11.03
CA GLN A 480 23.04 -23.37 11.42
C GLN A 480 22.16 -24.58 11.74
N SER A 481 22.76 -25.77 11.71
CA SER A 481 22.14 -26.97 12.24
C SER A 481 22.26 -26.98 13.78
N GLY A 482 21.20 -27.43 14.46
CA GLY A 482 21.13 -27.46 15.92
C GLY A 482 20.78 -26.12 16.57
N ASN A 483 20.28 -26.18 17.81
CA ASN A 483 19.68 -25.04 18.53
C ASN A 483 20.60 -24.36 19.56
N SER A 484 21.83 -24.86 19.76
CA SER A 484 22.74 -24.30 20.77
C SER A 484 23.16 -22.87 20.40
N GLY A 485 22.79 -21.89 21.22
CA GLY A 485 23.02 -20.46 20.95
C GLY A 485 22.24 -19.91 19.75
N ALA A 486 21.18 -20.60 19.31
CA ALA A 486 20.39 -20.22 18.15
C ALA A 486 18.90 -20.05 18.47
N VAL A 487 18.23 -19.26 17.64
CA VAL A 487 16.80 -18.96 17.77
C VAL A 487 16.02 -19.68 16.67
N SER A 488 14.93 -20.33 17.05
CA SER A 488 13.93 -20.82 16.10
C SER A 488 13.22 -19.63 15.48
N ALA A 489 13.25 -19.50 14.16
CA ALA A 489 12.65 -18.40 13.42
C ALA A 489 12.16 -18.88 12.05
N LYS A 490 11.24 -18.12 11.45
CA LYS A 490 10.85 -18.25 10.04
C LYS A 490 11.73 -17.36 9.17
N PHE A 491 11.96 -17.78 7.94
CA PHE A 491 12.70 -16.98 6.97
C PHE A 491 11.86 -15.83 6.45
N ASN A 492 12.48 -14.68 6.38
CA ASN A 492 11.82 -13.43 6.04
C ASN A 492 12.09 -12.98 4.58
N GLY A 493 12.64 -13.86 3.75
CA GLY A 493 12.91 -13.55 2.34
C GLY A 493 14.13 -12.68 2.08
N VAL A 494 14.76 -12.08 3.10
CA VAL A 494 15.90 -11.17 2.91
C VAL A 494 17.22 -11.90 3.04
N ILE A 495 18.08 -11.72 2.04
CA ILE A 495 19.45 -12.24 1.99
C ILE A 495 20.37 -11.05 1.84
N TYR A 496 21.36 -10.92 2.71
CA TYR A 496 22.37 -9.87 2.64
C TYR A 496 23.77 -10.46 2.58
N ALA A 497 24.56 -10.06 1.58
CA ALA A 497 25.99 -10.36 1.50
C ALA A 497 26.84 -9.13 1.83
N ASP A 498 27.72 -9.25 2.83
CA ASP A 498 28.69 -8.19 3.15
C ASP A 498 29.90 -8.27 2.22
N GLY A 499 29.70 -7.78 0.99
CA GLY A 499 30.68 -7.82 -0.09
C GLY A 499 30.03 -7.96 -1.46
N PRO A 500 30.79 -8.30 -2.51
CA PRO A 500 30.22 -8.64 -3.82
C PRO A 500 29.62 -10.06 -3.83
N VAL A 501 28.69 -10.28 -4.77
CA VAL A 501 28.15 -11.59 -5.16
C VAL A 501 28.58 -11.88 -6.59
N SER A 502 29.56 -12.77 -6.78
CA SER A 502 30.24 -12.96 -8.07
C SER A 502 29.44 -13.76 -9.10
N SER A 503 28.37 -14.43 -8.70
CA SER A 503 27.51 -15.20 -9.61
C SER A 503 26.19 -15.57 -8.94
N VAL A 504 25.09 -15.21 -9.59
CA VAL A 504 23.72 -15.56 -9.25
C VAL A 504 23.11 -16.37 -10.39
N TYR A 505 22.63 -17.59 -10.09
CA TYR A 505 22.13 -18.52 -11.10
C TYR A 505 20.94 -19.37 -10.59
N THR A 506 20.26 -20.06 -11.50
CA THR A 506 19.25 -21.06 -11.13
C THR A 506 19.92 -22.37 -10.70
N GLU A 507 19.54 -22.88 -9.53
CA GLU A 507 20.11 -24.09 -8.95
C GLU A 507 19.97 -25.30 -9.91
N PRO A 508 21.06 -26.05 -10.18
CA PRO A 508 20.99 -27.27 -10.97
C PRO A 508 20.01 -28.28 -10.38
N GLY A 509 19.15 -28.84 -11.24
CA GLY A 509 18.10 -29.77 -10.80
C GLY A 509 16.88 -29.09 -10.19
N SER A 510 16.80 -27.75 -10.25
CA SER A 510 15.58 -27.03 -9.89
C SER A 510 14.39 -27.48 -10.76
N LEU A 511 13.22 -27.63 -10.13
CA LEU A 511 11.97 -28.00 -10.76
C LEU A 511 11.64 -27.03 -11.91
N ASN A 512 11.53 -27.57 -13.13
CA ASN A 512 11.28 -26.82 -14.36
C ASN A 512 12.23 -25.63 -14.58
N SER A 513 13.46 -25.73 -14.07
CA SER A 513 14.48 -24.66 -14.14
C SER A 513 13.98 -23.31 -13.61
N LYS A 514 13.16 -23.33 -12.55
CA LYS A 514 12.63 -22.12 -11.90
C LYS A 514 13.55 -21.69 -10.77
N ALA A 515 13.84 -20.40 -10.68
CA ALA A 515 14.63 -19.84 -9.60
C ALA A 515 13.77 -19.61 -8.35
N VAL A 516 12.55 -19.11 -8.54
CA VAL A 516 11.69 -18.66 -7.43
C VAL A 516 10.40 -19.48 -7.42
N ALA A 517 10.14 -20.17 -6.31
CA ALA A 517 8.91 -20.92 -6.08
C ALA A 517 7.71 -19.98 -6.08
N SER A 518 6.54 -20.49 -6.44
CA SER A 518 5.25 -19.78 -6.52
C SER A 518 4.89 -18.96 -5.27
N PHE A 519 5.30 -19.42 -4.08
CA PHE A 519 5.15 -18.71 -2.81
C PHE A 519 6.35 -17.84 -2.42
N GLY A 520 7.48 -17.96 -3.13
CA GLY A 520 8.77 -17.40 -2.78
C GLY A 520 8.83 -15.89 -2.97
N GLN A 521 9.03 -15.17 -1.87
CA GLN A 521 9.26 -13.72 -1.87
C GLN A 521 10.69 -13.47 -1.38
N LEU A 522 11.56 -12.96 -2.25
CA LEU A 522 13.00 -12.89 -2.00
C LEU A 522 13.57 -11.52 -2.32
N THR A 523 14.51 -11.06 -1.50
CA THR A 523 15.42 -9.94 -1.81
C THR A 523 16.86 -10.38 -1.58
N LEU A 524 17.66 -10.38 -2.65
CA LEU A 524 19.11 -10.52 -2.57
C LEU A 524 19.74 -9.13 -2.55
N SER A 525 20.36 -8.78 -1.43
CA SER A 525 21.09 -7.54 -1.25
C SER A 525 22.58 -7.80 -1.08
N ALA A 526 23.41 -6.90 -1.60
CA ALA A 526 24.85 -6.94 -1.38
C ALA A 526 25.40 -5.54 -1.14
N THR A 527 26.48 -5.44 -0.35
CA THR A 527 27.20 -4.17 -0.20
C THR A 527 27.70 -3.69 -1.56
N ASN A 528 28.24 -4.59 -2.39
CA ASN A 528 28.92 -4.27 -3.65
C ASN A 528 28.28 -5.03 -4.84
N ASN A 529 29.03 -5.20 -5.94
CA ASN A 529 28.52 -5.75 -7.20
C ASN A 529 27.80 -7.09 -7.04
N ILE A 530 26.70 -7.26 -7.79
CA ILE A 530 26.01 -8.55 -7.95
C ILE A 530 26.06 -8.93 -9.42
N VAL A 531 26.56 -10.13 -9.73
CA VAL A 531 26.68 -10.63 -11.11
C VAL A 531 25.64 -11.72 -11.36
N ILE A 532 24.73 -11.51 -12.31
CA ILE A 532 23.74 -12.49 -12.78
C ILE A 532 24.36 -13.30 -13.90
N SER A 533 24.38 -14.62 -13.76
CA SER A 533 25.07 -15.54 -14.68
C SER A 533 24.18 -16.59 -15.30
N ASP A 534 22.88 -16.60 -15.00
CA ASP A 534 21.92 -17.50 -15.63
C ASP A 534 20.53 -16.86 -15.68
N ASN A 535 19.60 -17.55 -16.34
CA ASN A 535 18.18 -17.25 -16.23
C ASN A 535 17.73 -17.31 -14.77
N LEU A 536 16.84 -16.39 -14.38
CA LEU A 536 16.20 -16.37 -13.07
C LEU A 536 14.69 -16.31 -13.31
N LEU A 537 14.02 -17.45 -13.29
CA LEU A 537 12.61 -17.55 -13.66
C LEU A 537 11.71 -17.72 -12.45
N TYR A 538 10.58 -17.04 -12.44
CA TYR A 538 9.47 -17.34 -11.55
C TYR A 538 8.78 -18.64 -11.95
N GLU A 539 8.31 -19.39 -10.95
CA GLU A 539 7.44 -20.54 -11.16
C GLU A 539 6.08 -20.12 -11.74
N ASP A 540 5.48 -19.06 -11.21
CA ASP A 540 4.18 -18.53 -11.65
C ASP A 540 4.25 -17.02 -12.01
N PRO A 541 4.74 -16.67 -13.21
CA PRO A 541 4.92 -15.27 -13.59
C PRO A 541 3.57 -14.53 -13.79
N PRO A 542 3.46 -13.27 -13.35
CA PRO A 542 2.27 -12.44 -13.54
C PRO A 542 2.10 -11.91 -14.96
N CYS A 543 3.14 -11.93 -15.77
CA CYS A 543 3.06 -11.54 -17.15
C CYS A 543 3.76 -12.58 -18.01
N THR A 544 3.15 -12.83 -19.15
CA THR A 544 3.69 -13.66 -20.22
C THR A 544 3.70 -12.83 -21.50
N GLY A 545 4.59 -13.18 -22.43
CA GLY A 545 4.68 -12.52 -23.72
C GLY A 545 6.10 -12.22 -24.15
N THR A 546 6.24 -11.83 -25.41
CA THR A 546 7.52 -11.59 -26.08
C THR A 546 7.80 -10.11 -26.36
N SER A 547 6.88 -9.20 -26.00
CA SER A 547 7.02 -7.78 -26.31
C SER A 547 6.51 -6.86 -25.20
N ALA A 548 7.32 -5.87 -24.85
CA ALA A 548 6.96 -4.74 -23.99
C ALA A 548 5.79 -3.87 -24.51
N THR A 549 5.46 -3.92 -25.81
CA THR A 549 4.37 -3.09 -26.38
C THR A 549 2.98 -3.69 -26.18
N ALA A 550 2.89 -4.97 -25.87
CA ALA A 550 1.62 -5.67 -25.67
C ALA A 550 1.84 -6.88 -24.75
N PRO A 551 2.17 -6.65 -23.47
CA PRO A 551 2.34 -7.75 -22.52
C PRO A 551 0.98 -8.40 -22.19
N SER A 552 0.97 -9.73 -22.03
CA SER A 552 -0.21 -10.47 -21.54
C SER A 552 -0.04 -10.70 -20.03
N CYS A 553 -0.62 -9.82 -19.23
CA CYS A 553 -0.49 -9.87 -17.78
C CYS A 553 -1.76 -10.39 -17.11
N ASP A 554 -1.58 -11.36 -16.21
CA ASP A 554 -2.56 -11.83 -15.25
C ASP A 554 -1.91 -11.90 -13.85
N THR A 555 -2.32 -10.99 -12.98
CA THR A 555 -1.78 -10.88 -11.62
C THR A 555 -2.40 -11.88 -10.65
N VAL A 556 -3.46 -12.57 -11.07
CA VAL A 556 -4.24 -13.50 -10.26
C VAL A 556 -3.99 -14.92 -10.78
N ALA A 557 -3.91 -15.90 -9.88
CA ALA A 557 -3.83 -17.31 -10.22
C ALA A 557 -5.24 -17.89 -10.45
N ASP A 558 -5.31 -19.11 -10.99
CA ASP A 558 -6.58 -19.79 -11.29
C ASP A 558 -7.49 -19.97 -10.06
N ASP A 559 -6.91 -19.97 -8.85
CA ASP A 559 -7.62 -20.08 -7.57
C ASP A 559 -8.15 -18.73 -7.04
N GLY A 560 -7.98 -17.64 -7.80
CA GLY A 560 -8.41 -16.29 -7.42
C GLY A 560 -7.45 -15.55 -6.48
N THR A 561 -6.30 -16.15 -6.12
CA THR A 561 -5.28 -15.50 -5.28
C THR A 561 -4.28 -14.71 -6.11
N MET A 562 -3.69 -13.64 -5.54
CA MET A 562 -2.60 -12.96 -6.24
C MET A 562 -1.38 -13.87 -6.34
N LYS A 563 -0.74 -13.90 -7.51
CA LYS A 563 0.53 -14.60 -7.70
C LYS A 563 1.58 -14.01 -6.77
N LYS A 564 2.33 -14.85 -6.04
CA LYS A 564 3.17 -14.40 -4.91
C LYS A 564 4.66 -14.37 -5.21
N ASN A 565 5.15 -15.11 -6.21
CA ASN A 565 6.58 -15.15 -6.47
C ASN A 565 7.13 -13.77 -6.88
N VAL A 566 8.19 -13.35 -6.21
CA VAL A 566 8.87 -12.09 -6.50
C VAL A 566 10.33 -12.15 -6.06
N LEU A 567 11.21 -11.56 -6.88
CA LEU A 567 12.63 -11.41 -6.60
C LEU A 567 13.04 -9.94 -6.73
N GLY A 568 13.67 -9.41 -5.70
CA GLY A 568 14.43 -8.17 -5.74
C GLY A 568 15.92 -8.47 -5.70
N ILE A 569 16.71 -7.77 -6.52
CA ILE A 569 18.17 -7.78 -6.46
C ILE A 569 18.63 -6.35 -6.24
N TYR A 570 19.38 -6.12 -5.17
CA TYR A 570 19.80 -4.79 -4.74
C TYR A 570 21.30 -4.72 -4.46
N SER A 571 22.01 -3.85 -5.17
CA SER A 571 23.40 -3.48 -4.86
C SER A 571 23.44 -2.11 -4.20
N GLY A 572 23.96 -2.06 -2.97
CA GLY A 572 24.01 -0.84 -2.16
C GLY A 572 24.98 0.21 -2.71
N THR A 573 26.20 -0.19 -3.04
CA THR A 573 27.23 0.73 -3.56
C THR A 573 27.82 0.33 -4.92
N GLY A 574 27.47 -0.85 -5.44
CA GLY A 574 28.03 -1.40 -6.66
C GLY A 574 27.04 -1.42 -7.83
N ASN A 575 27.41 -2.17 -8.86
CA ASN A 575 26.61 -2.45 -10.04
C ASN A 575 25.82 -3.75 -9.88
N ILE A 576 24.75 -3.88 -10.65
CA ILE A 576 24.20 -5.20 -10.99
C ILE A 576 24.64 -5.50 -12.42
N GLU A 577 25.33 -6.61 -12.61
CA GLU A 577 25.94 -6.94 -13.88
C GLU A 577 25.40 -8.25 -14.44
N ILE A 578 25.07 -8.26 -15.72
CA ILE A 578 24.81 -9.51 -16.45
C ILE A 578 26.13 -10.00 -17.01
N ALA A 579 26.49 -11.22 -16.64
CA ALA A 579 27.77 -11.82 -16.98
C ALA A 579 27.93 -11.95 -18.49
N ASN A 580 29.00 -11.34 -19.02
CA ASN A 580 29.38 -11.49 -20.41
C ASN A 580 30.90 -11.39 -20.52
N ASN A 581 31.50 -12.51 -20.87
CA ASN A 581 32.94 -12.67 -21.03
C ASN A 581 33.46 -12.35 -22.44
N GLY A 582 32.60 -11.81 -23.32
CA GLY A 582 32.96 -11.52 -24.70
C GLY A 582 33.09 -12.76 -25.59
N THR A 583 32.45 -13.88 -25.24
CA THR A 583 32.34 -15.07 -26.12
C THR A 583 30.89 -15.44 -26.41
N ASN A 584 30.64 -16.01 -27.61
CA ASN A 584 29.35 -16.56 -28.00
C ASN A 584 29.21 -17.97 -27.42
N SER A 585 28.95 -18.07 -26.12
CA SER A 585 28.62 -19.35 -25.48
C SER A 585 27.10 -19.51 -25.43
N THR A 586 26.60 -20.60 -26.01
CA THR A 586 25.21 -21.06 -25.78
C THR A 586 25.05 -21.73 -24.42
N GLN A 587 26.16 -22.05 -23.75
CA GLN A 587 26.17 -22.69 -22.44
C GLN A 587 26.44 -21.67 -21.34
N ASN A 588 25.61 -21.68 -20.30
CA ASN A 588 25.95 -21.06 -19.02
C ASN A 588 27.23 -21.76 -18.51
N THR A 589 28.32 -21.00 -18.37
CA THR A 589 29.48 -21.47 -17.63
C THR A 589 29.30 -21.06 -16.17
N ASN A 590 28.56 -21.88 -15.42
CA ASN A 590 28.45 -21.73 -13.98
C ASN A 590 29.86 -21.68 -13.39
N PRO A 591 30.19 -20.73 -12.50
CA PRO A 591 31.51 -20.72 -11.88
C PRO A 591 31.79 -22.08 -11.27
N GLY A 592 32.92 -22.69 -11.61
CA GLY A 592 33.32 -24.02 -11.12
C GLY A 592 32.55 -25.21 -11.70
N THR A 593 31.91 -25.08 -12.87
CA THR A 593 31.67 -26.29 -13.69
C THR A 593 33.01 -26.81 -14.18
N CYS A 594 33.42 -27.94 -13.64
CA CYS A 594 34.60 -28.65 -14.09
C CYS A 594 34.14 -29.77 -15.02
N THR A 595 34.48 -29.68 -16.30
CA THR A 595 34.27 -30.82 -17.21
C THR A 595 35.48 -31.74 -17.10
N THR A 596 35.22 -33.03 -16.96
CA THR A 596 36.25 -34.07 -17.05
C THR A 596 36.29 -34.58 -18.48
N THR A 597 37.34 -34.22 -19.21
CA THR A 597 37.62 -34.79 -20.53
C THR A 597 38.93 -35.57 -20.41
N SER A 598 38.90 -36.87 -20.76
CA SER A 598 40.07 -37.76 -20.69
C SER A 598 40.75 -37.78 -19.31
N GLY A 599 39.97 -37.79 -18.23
CA GLY A 599 40.49 -37.85 -16.85
C GLY A 599 41.09 -36.54 -16.31
N ARG A 600 41.06 -35.44 -17.08
CA ARG A 600 41.51 -34.12 -16.63
C ARG A 600 40.33 -33.20 -16.38
N ALA A 601 40.19 -32.70 -15.16
CA ALA A 601 39.20 -31.68 -14.81
C ALA A 601 39.67 -30.31 -15.32
N THR A 602 38.88 -29.70 -16.20
CA THR A 602 39.07 -28.31 -16.63
C THR A 602 37.95 -27.47 -16.04
N CYS A 603 38.28 -26.60 -15.09
CA CYS A 603 37.31 -25.74 -14.44
C CYS A 603 37.32 -24.37 -15.14
N THR A 604 36.17 -23.95 -15.65
CA THR A 604 36.01 -22.61 -16.22
C THR A 604 35.92 -21.60 -15.08
N SER A 605 36.91 -20.70 -15.00
CA SER A 605 36.90 -19.52 -14.13
C SER A 605 36.11 -18.35 -14.73
N VAL A 606 35.46 -18.57 -15.88
CA VAL A 606 34.80 -17.53 -16.66
C VAL A 606 33.29 -17.68 -16.52
N VAL A 607 32.66 -16.71 -15.89
CA VAL A 607 31.21 -16.66 -15.74
C VAL A 607 30.60 -16.04 -17.00
N ASN A 608 29.60 -16.69 -17.60
CA ASN A 608 28.91 -16.16 -18.78
C ASN A 608 27.43 -16.50 -18.69
N ALA A 609 26.56 -15.48 -18.81
CA ALA A 609 25.13 -15.70 -18.93
C ALA A 609 24.80 -16.43 -20.25
N PRO A 610 23.68 -17.15 -20.35
CA PRO A 610 23.23 -17.70 -21.63
C PRO A 610 22.88 -16.58 -22.62
N ASN A 611 22.90 -16.90 -23.91
CA ASN A 611 22.26 -16.04 -24.91
C ASN A 611 20.74 -15.97 -24.64
N ASN A 612 20.12 -14.83 -24.94
CA ASN A 612 18.70 -14.58 -24.66
C ASN A 612 18.33 -14.77 -23.17
N VAL A 613 19.15 -14.25 -22.26
CA VAL A 613 18.93 -14.38 -20.82
C VAL A 613 17.57 -13.80 -20.40
N THR A 614 16.86 -14.56 -19.58
CA THR A 614 15.53 -14.20 -19.05
C THR A 614 15.61 -14.05 -17.55
N ILE A 615 15.26 -12.87 -17.06
CA ILE A 615 15.36 -12.47 -15.66
C ILE A 615 13.98 -12.00 -15.20
N HIS A 616 13.44 -12.65 -14.18
CA HIS A 616 12.23 -12.21 -13.48
C HIS A 616 12.68 -11.63 -12.14
N ALA A 617 12.90 -10.32 -12.10
CA ALA A 617 13.33 -9.62 -10.91
C ALA A 617 13.18 -8.09 -11.07
N VAL A 618 13.11 -7.40 -9.94
CA VAL A 618 13.43 -5.97 -9.89
C VAL A 618 14.91 -5.81 -9.57
N LEU A 619 15.62 -5.07 -10.40
CA LEU A 619 17.05 -4.83 -10.26
C LEU A 619 17.28 -3.39 -9.81
N MET A 620 18.00 -3.20 -8.70
CA MET A 620 18.32 -1.88 -8.18
C MET A 620 19.81 -1.73 -7.85
N ALA A 621 20.47 -0.76 -8.48
CA ALA A 621 21.85 -0.36 -8.19
C ALA A 621 21.87 1.08 -7.67
N SER A 622 22.03 1.26 -6.35
CA SER A 622 21.83 2.56 -5.71
C SER A 622 22.88 3.60 -6.06
N ARG A 623 24.14 3.16 -6.22
CA ARG A 623 25.28 4.02 -6.58
C ARG A 623 25.89 3.67 -7.93
N GLY A 624 25.62 2.46 -8.43
CA GLY A 624 26.10 1.97 -9.72
C GLY A 624 25.03 1.96 -10.80
N ALA A 625 25.21 1.05 -11.75
CA ALA A 625 24.32 0.84 -12.88
C ALA A 625 23.86 -0.62 -12.97
N VAL A 626 22.75 -0.87 -13.66
CA VAL A 626 22.39 -2.22 -14.10
C VAL A 626 22.90 -2.41 -15.53
N GLN A 627 23.94 -3.22 -15.72
CA GLN A 627 24.68 -3.24 -16.99
C GLN A 627 25.08 -4.65 -17.43
N VAL A 628 25.55 -4.77 -18.68
CA VAL A 628 26.15 -5.99 -19.22
C VAL A 628 27.67 -5.83 -19.21
N GLN A 629 28.38 -6.83 -18.67
CA GLN A 629 29.85 -6.85 -18.76
C GLN A 629 30.28 -6.91 -20.22
N ASN A 630 31.34 -6.21 -20.63
CA ASN A 630 31.85 -6.27 -22.01
C ASN A 630 30.75 -6.08 -23.08
N TYR A 631 29.74 -5.23 -22.83
CA TYR A 631 28.60 -5.01 -23.73
C TYR A 631 29.01 -4.57 -25.15
N SER A 632 30.19 -3.94 -25.26
CA SER A 632 30.79 -3.47 -26.51
C SER A 632 31.66 -4.51 -27.22
N SER A 633 31.73 -5.74 -26.71
CA SER A 633 32.39 -6.84 -27.42
C SER A 633 31.66 -7.08 -28.75
N ASN A 634 32.41 -7.38 -29.83
CA ASN A 634 31.89 -7.53 -31.20
C ASN A 634 31.04 -8.81 -31.41
N ILE A 635 30.23 -9.17 -30.43
CA ILE A 635 29.42 -10.38 -30.38
C ILE A 635 28.00 -9.99 -29.98
N SER A 636 27.04 -10.38 -30.81
CA SER A 636 25.63 -10.31 -30.44
C SER A 636 25.27 -11.46 -29.51
N ARG A 637 24.64 -11.13 -28.38
CA ARG A 637 24.24 -12.07 -27.31
C ARG A 637 22.73 -12.34 -27.28
N GLY A 638 21.99 -11.77 -28.23
CA GLY A 638 20.53 -11.84 -28.26
C GLY A 638 19.89 -10.74 -27.42
N VAL A 639 18.83 -11.06 -26.67
CA VAL A 639 18.03 -10.08 -25.91
C VAL A 639 17.98 -10.42 -24.42
N VAL A 640 18.13 -9.43 -23.54
CA VAL A 640 17.73 -9.60 -22.14
C VAL A 640 16.22 -9.43 -22.03
N ASN A 641 15.53 -10.50 -21.65
CA ASN A 641 14.10 -10.49 -21.34
C ASN A 641 13.93 -10.26 -19.84
N LEU A 642 13.50 -9.05 -19.46
CA LEU A 642 13.26 -8.69 -18.07
C LEU A 642 11.75 -8.67 -17.79
N LEU A 643 11.32 -9.41 -16.78
CA LEU A 643 10.03 -9.23 -16.13
C LEU A 643 10.26 -8.55 -14.77
N GLY A 644 9.93 -7.26 -14.66
CA GLY A 644 10.17 -6.45 -13.46
C GLY A 644 10.55 -5.01 -13.80
N GLY A 645 11.66 -4.52 -13.24
CA GLY A 645 12.09 -3.13 -13.40
C GLY A 645 13.58 -2.92 -13.15
N VAL A 646 14.11 -1.81 -13.66
CA VAL A 646 15.51 -1.39 -13.51
C VAL A 646 15.57 -0.04 -12.79
N ILE A 647 16.27 0.01 -11.67
CA ILE A 647 16.49 1.22 -10.88
C ILE A 647 17.99 1.44 -10.73
N GLU A 648 18.50 2.57 -11.19
CA GLU A 648 19.94 2.77 -11.29
C GLU A 648 20.36 4.22 -11.08
N ASN A 649 21.59 4.41 -10.62
CA ASN A 649 22.18 5.72 -10.44
C ASN A 649 22.57 6.33 -11.79
N TYR A 650 23.37 5.61 -12.58
CA TYR A 650 23.65 5.91 -13.98
C TYR A 650 23.05 4.83 -14.85
N TYR A 651 22.68 5.18 -16.07
CA TYR A 651 22.02 4.26 -16.99
C TYR A 651 22.99 3.22 -17.55
N GLY A 652 22.79 1.94 -17.23
CA GLY A 652 23.71 0.90 -17.63
C GLY A 652 23.57 0.46 -19.09
N ALA A 653 24.71 0.20 -19.72
CA ALA A 653 24.76 -0.26 -21.10
C ALA A 653 24.53 -1.79 -21.19
N PHE A 654 23.63 -2.20 -22.07
CA PHE A 654 23.35 -3.62 -22.35
C PHE A 654 23.98 -4.10 -23.66
N GLY A 655 24.12 -3.19 -24.62
CA GLY A 655 24.62 -3.45 -25.96
C GLY A 655 24.77 -2.16 -26.76
N GLN A 656 25.23 -2.28 -27.99
CA GLN A 656 25.41 -1.16 -28.92
C GLN A 656 24.39 -1.24 -30.06
N THR A 657 24.18 -0.12 -30.75
CA THR A 657 23.23 -0.03 -31.88
C THR A 657 23.61 -0.89 -33.09
N ASN A 658 24.87 -1.33 -33.17
CA ASN A 658 25.36 -2.26 -34.19
C ASN A 658 25.04 -3.74 -33.89
N GLY A 659 24.33 -4.03 -32.79
CA GLY A 659 23.92 -5.39 -32.40
C GLY A 659 24.89 -6.12 -31.45
N ASN A 660 26.00 -5.48 -31.05
CA ASN A 660 26.92 -5.98 -30.04
C ASN A 660 26.27 -6.01 -28.65
N GLY A 661 26.62 -7.00 -27.83
CA GLY A 661 26.03 -7.19 -26.51
C GLY A 661 24.60 -7.72 -26.59
N PHE A 662 23.73 -7.29 -25.66
CA PHE A 662 22.33 -7.67 -25.65
C PHE A 662 21.41 -6.52 -26.09
N GLY A 663 20.38 -6.86 -26.86
CA GLY A 663 19.15 -6.08 -26.94
C GLY A 663 18.34 -6.15 -25.64
N ARG A 664 17.23 -5.42 -25.58
CA ARG A 664 16.40 -5.31 -24.36
C ARG A 664 14.93 -5.55 -24.67
N ASN A 665 14.27 -6.31 -23.82
CA ASN A 665 12.83 -6.48 -23.81
C ASN A 665 12.33 -6.45 -22.36
N TYR A 666 11.74 -5.32 -21.94
CA TYR A 666 11.35 -5.10 -20.54
C TYR A 666 9.84 -5.10 -20.41
N ILE A 667 9.33 -6.13 -19.77
CA ILE A 667 7.94 -6.29 -19.40
C ILE A 667 7.83 -5.90 -17.92
N TYR A 668 7.01 -4.91 -17.64
CA TYR A 668 6.74 -4.45 -16.29
C TYR A 668 5.83 -5.43 -15.55
N ASP A 669 6.16 -5.72 -14.30
CA ASP A 669 5.32 -6.50 -13.40
C ASP A 669 4.28 -5.55 -12.77
N THR A 670 3.06 -5.59 -13.28
CA THR A 670 1.97 -4.67 -12.89
C THR A 670 1.58 -4.78 -11.41
N ARG A 671 1.92 -5.88 -10.73
CA ARG A 671 1.69 -6.01 -9.28
C ARG A 671 2.45 -4.94 -8.49
N MET A 672 3.59 -4.46 -9.00
CA MET A 672 4.41 -3.45 -8.34
C MET A 672 3.79 -2.07 -8.33
N GLU A 673 2.86 -1.79 -9.26
CA GLU A 673 2.14 -0.52 -9.31
C GLU A 673 1.14 -0.39 -8.16
N VAL A 674 0.56 -1.51 -7.74
CA VAL A 674 -0.35 -1.60 -6.59
C VAL A 674 0.37 -1.92 -5.27
N GLY A 675 1.70 -1.82 -5.25
CA GLY A 675 2.52 -1.94 -4.03
C GLY A 675 2.96 -3.35 -3.67
N PHE A 676 2.84 -4.34 -4.56
CA PHE A 676 3.42 -5.67 -4.34
C PHE A 676 4.93 -5.65 -4.63
N THR A 677 5.76 -5.75 -3.59
CA THR A 677 7.20 -5.48 -3.68
C THR A 677 8.01 -6.60 -3.04
N PRO A 678 9.25 -6.86 -3.50
CA PRO A 678 10.14 -7.80 -2.81
C PRO A 678 10.33 -7.44 -1.32
N PRO A 679 10.50 -8.43 -0.41
CA PRO A 679 10.62 -8.18 1.02
C PRO A 679 11.78 -7.25 1.36
N SER A 680 11.54 -6.19 2.14
CA SER A 680 12.56 -5.17 2.47
C SER A 680 13.29 -4.59 1.25
N PHE A 681 12.66 -4.55 0.07
CA PHE A 681 13.22 -3.84 -1.08
C PHE A 681 13.32 -2.33 -0.78
N PRO A 682 14.31 -1.61 -1.32
CA PRO A 682 14.47 -0.20 -0.98
C PRO A 682 13.23 0.65 -1.30
N THR A 683 12.97 1.60 -0.42
CA THR A 683 11.84 2.53 -0.49
C THR A 683 12.34 3.96 -0.67
N GLN A 684 11.47 4.83 -1.22
CA GLN A 684 11.72 6.26 -1.33
C GLN A 684 11.80 6.89 0.07
N GLN A 685 12.41 8.07 0.17
CA GLN A 685 12.60 8.67 1.49
C GLN A 685 11.33 9.27 2.10
N ASN A 686 10.47 9.83 1.27
CA ASN A 686 9.25 10.49 1.72
C ASN A 686 8.17 9.46 2.06
N TRP A 687 7.49 9.66 3.18
CA TRP A 687 6.26 8.93 3.48
C TRP A 687 5.10 9.53 2.68
N THR A 688 4.27 8.65 2.18
CA THR A 688 2.97 8.93 1.57
C THR A 688 1.88 8.50 2.55
N VAL A 689 0.79 9.27 2.59
CA VAL A 689 -0.43 8.89 3.31
C VAL A 689 -1.59 8.84 2.33
N ASP A 690 -2.38 7.77 2.35
CA ASP A 690 -3.61 7.65 1.56
C ASP A 690 -4.73 6.91 2.32
N SER A 691 -5.94 6.96 1.75
CA SER A 691 -7.09 6.23 2.25
C SER A 691 -7.71 5.29 1.21
N SER A 692 -8.10 4.10 1.67
CA SER A 692 -8.74 3.07 0.85
C SER A 692 -9.93 2.43 1.58
N SER A 693 -10.79 1.73 0.84
CA SER A 693 -11.86 0.93 1.44
C SER A 693 -12.06 -0.41 0.74
N TRP A 694 -12.58 -1.39 1.48
CA TRP A 694 -13.05 -2.66 0.94
C TRP A 694 -14.32 -3.14 1.67
N THR A 695 -15.05 -4.04 1.02
CA THR A 695 -16.20 -4.76 1.58
C THR A 695 -15.89 -6.25 1.61
N GLN A 696 -16.67 -7.04 2.36
CA GLN A 696 -16.45 -8.48 2.55
C GLN A 696 -16.43 -9.29 1.23
N ASN A 697 -17.02 -8.76 0.15
CA ASN A 697 -17.19 -9.45 -1.13
C ASN A 697 -16.28 -8.90 -2.26
N VAL A 698 -15.32 -8.02 -1.95
CA VAL A 698 -14.45 -7.40 -2.96
C VAL A 698 -12.99 -7.79 -2.70
N THR A 699 -12.35 -8.40 -3.70
CA THR A 699 -10.98 -8.94 -3.65
C THR A 699 -9.88 -7.88 -3.78
N ALA A 700 -10.23 -6.62 -4.09
CA ALA A 700 -9.27 -5.52 -4.26
C ALA A 700 -9.73 -4.23 -3.55
N PRO A 701 -8.85 -3.55 -2.78
CA PRO A 701 -9.16 -2.25 -2.19
C PRO A 701 -9.50 -1.22 -3.28
N SER A 702 -10.49 -0.37 -3.02
CA SER A 702 -10.80 0.79 -3.84
C SER A 702 -10.25 2.05 -3.18
N THR A 703 -9.64 2.95 -3.95
CA THR A 703 -9.31 4.29 -3.45
C THR A 703 -10.61 5.03 -3.15
N VAL A 704 -10.65 5.74 -2.01
CA VAL A 704 -11.85 6.43 -1.57
C VAL A 704 -11.52 7.88 -1.28
N SER A 705 -12.28 8.78 -1.90
CA SER A 705 -12.21 10.22 -1.67
C SER A 705 -13.12 10.72 -0.54
N THR A 706 -14.08 9.91 -0.08
CA THR A 706 -14.98 10.28 1.02
C THR A 706 -15.43 9.08 1.85
N ILE A 707 -15.36 9.19 3.18
CA ILE A 707 -15.90 8.24 4.15
C ILE A 707 -17.33 8.69 4.55
N PRO A 708 -18.40 8.08 4.02
CA PRO A 708 -19.79 8.41 4.37
C PRO A 708 -20.26 7.76 5.69
N LEU A 709 -21.43 8.21 6.17
CA LEU A 709 -22.21 7.47 7.17
C LEU A 709 -22.57 6.07 6.66
N THR A 710 -22.66 5.13 7.59
CA THR A 710 -23.05 3.75 7.29
C THR A 710 -24.54 3.67 6.94
N GLY A 711 -24.84 3.29 5.70
CA GLY A 711 -26.21 3.07 5.22
C GLY A 711 -27.07 4.33 5.02
N ASN A 712 -28.38 4.14 4.82
CA ASN A 712 -29.32 5.24 4.64
C ASN A 712 -29.79 5.78 6.00
N VAL A 713 -30.00 7.09 6.08
CA VAL A 713 -30.62 7.72 7.27
C VAL A 713 -32.12 7.42 7.24
N ILE A 714 -32.62 6.80 8.31
CA ILE A 714 -34.02 6.44 8.50
C ILE A 714 -34.52 7.12 9.77
N GLN A 715 -35.74 7.63 9.71
CA GLN A 715 -36.39 8.20 10.88
C GLN A 715 -37.25 7.12 11.56
N GLU A 716 -37.04 6.89 12.85
CA GLU A 716 -37.80 5.93 13.63
C GLU A 716 -38.88 6.67 14.45
N ALA A 717 -40.14 6.27 14.25
CA ALA A 717 -41.21 6.60 15.17
C ALA A 717 -41.07 5.71 16.44
N PRO A 718 -41.52 6.19 17.62
CA PRO A 718 -41.43 5.42 18.87
C PRO A 718 -42.17 4.09 18.81
#